data_AF-A0A1M7Z8T5-F1
#
_entry.id   AF-A0A1M7Z8T5-F1
#
_cell.length_a   1.000
_cell.length_b   1.000
_cell.length_c   1.000
_cell.angle_alpha   90.00
_cell.angle_beta   90.00
_cell.angle_gamma   90.00
#
_symmetry.space_group_name_H-M   'P 1'
#
loop_
_entity.id
_entity.type
_entity.pdbx_description
1 polymer ?
#
loop_
_entity_poly.entity_id
_entity_poly.type
_entity_poly.pdbx_seq_one_letter_code
_entity_poly.pdbx_strand_id
1 'polypeptide(L)'
;MSNQTPKILYTLTDEAPALATYSLLPIVQAFTKSADVVVETRDISLSGRIISNFPEFLKPEQQIGDALAELGEIAKTPEANIVKLPNISASVPQLKAAIKELQAKGYALPDYPEEPKTDEEKSIKAKYDKIKGSAVNPVLREGNSDRRAPQAVKAYAKKHPHSMGKWSPDSKSEVASMTEGDFYGSEKSATLAEATTVSIELVGADGQKEVLKSGLKLQKGEVIDASTMSIAALKSFLKKAKAEAKTAGVLFSLHMKATMMKVSDPIIFGHAVKVFFEPVFTKHAAALEAAGVDVNNGFGDLLASIEKLPADQKAAILADIDACYSDSPDLAMVNSDKGITNLHVPSDVIIDASMPAMIRSSGQMWNKAGKLQDTIAVIPDRSYAGVYQATIDFCKKHGAFDPSTMGSVPNVGLMAQKAEEYGSHDKTFEIPFDGTVEVKAEDGSDLLSHSVEKGDIWRMCQTKDAPIQDWVKLAVTRARLSNTPAVFWLDPQRAHDAELIKKVNTYLPEHDTDGLEIHIMSPIEATNFSLARIKEGLDTISVTGNVLRDYLTDLFPILELGTSAKMLSIVPLMNGGGLFETGAGGSAPKHVEQFTSEGHLRWDSLGEFLALAVSLEHLGQTFHNEKALLLAETLDAATGKWLENDKSPARVVGKLDNRGSHFYLAMYWAEALAAQSKDAGLQAKFAPIAKALEEKAAQIEAELNGSQGTPVDIGGYYRPDEAKASTAMRPSATLNEILAELA
;
A
#
# COMPACT_ATOMS: atom_id res chain seq x y z
N MET A 1 35.77 -5.28 3.65
CA MET A 1 35.67 -4.88 2.23
C MET A 1 34.99 -6.02 1.50
N SER A 2 33.83 -5.78 0.89
CA SER A 2 33.18 -6.78 0.05
C SER A 2 33.91 -6.85 -1.28
N ASN A 3 34.38 -8.03 -1.68
CA ASN A 3 34.98 -8.28 -3.00
C ASN A 3 33.91 -8.47 -4.10
N GLN A 4 32.65 -8.15 -3.83
CA GLN A 4 31.55 -8.32 -4.77
C GLN A 4 31.33 -7.04 -5.58
N THR A 5 31.14 -7.19 -6.89
CA THR A 5 30.72 -6.09 -7.76
C THR A 5 29.41 -5.49 -7.24
N PRO A 6 29.31 -4.16 -7.06
CA PRO A 6 28.06 -3.53 -6.63
C PRO A 6 26.94 -3.76 -7.64
N LYS A 7 25.78 -4.23 -7.16
CA LYS A 7 24.64 -4.59 -7.99
C LYS A 7 23.38 -3.89 -7.52
N ILE A 8 22.53 -3.49 -8.46
CA ILE A 8 21.13 -3.13 -8.24
C ILE A 8 20.27 -4.25 -8.80
N LEU A 9 19.32 -4.75 -8.00
CA LEU A 9 18.33 -5.75 -8.40
C LEU A 9 17.02 -5.04 -8.76
N TYR A 10 16.73 -4.93 -10.04
CA TYR A 10 15.54 -4.26 -10.58
C TYR A 10 14.43 -5.29 -10.79
N THR A 11 13.29 -5.12 -10.13
CA THR A 11 12.20 -6.11 -10.23
C THR A 11 11.41 -5.96 -11.53
N LEU A 12 11.22 -7.06 -12.26
CA LEU A 12 10.22 -7.13 -13.33
C LEU A 12 8.89 -7.53 -12.71
N THR A 13 7.85 -6.73 -12.97
CA THR A 13 6.54 -6.89 -12.33
C THR A 13 5.43 -7.07 -13.36
N ASP A 14 4.30 -6.38 -13.21
CA ASP A 14 3.07 -6.61 -13.97
C ASP A 14 2.57 -5.30 -14.58
N GLU A 15 1.76 -5.41 -15.64
CA GLU A 15 0.95 -4.31 -16.17
C GLU A 15 1.74 -3.03 -16.53
N ALA A 16 1.35 -1.86 -16.03
CA ALA A 16 1.92 -0.58 -16.41
C ALA A 16 3.40 -0.40 -16.03
N PRO A 17 3.84 -0.69 -14.78
CA PRO A 17 5.26 -0.62 -14.44
C PRO A 17 6.11 -1.65 -15.21
N ALA A 18 5.57 -2.81 -15.56
CA ALA A 18 6.28 -3.75 -16.43
C ALA A 18 6.52 -3.16 -17.82
N LEU A 19 5.52 -2.53 -18.43
CA LEU A 19 5.67 -1.82 -19.71
C LEU A 19 6.68 -0.66 -19.59
N ALA A 20 6.56 0.17 -18.55
CA ALA A 20 7.50 1.29 -18.31
C ALA A 20 8.95 0.81 -18.17
N THR A 21 9.16 -0.35 -17.52
CA THR A 21 10.48 -0.97 -17.37
C THR A 21 11.14 -1.29 -18.71
N TYR A 22 10.39 -1.73 -19.73
CA TYR A 22 10.94 -1.95 -21.08
C TYR A 22 11.50 -0.68 -21.73
N SER A 23 11.04 0.50 -21.31
CA SER A 23 11.56 1.79 -21.79
C SER A 23 12.68 2.34 -20.89
N LEU A 24 12.50 2.30 -19.56
CA LEU A 24 13.41 2.94 -18.61
C LEU A 24 14.66 2.10 -18.31
N LEU A 25 14.53 0.78 -18.16
CA LEU A 25 15.64 -0.07 -17.74
C LEU A 25 16.88 0.00 -18.67
N PRO A 26 16.73 0.06 -20.01
CA PRO A 26 17.88 0.26 -20.90
C PRO A 26 18.61 1.59 -20.66
N ILE A 27 17.88 2.67 -20.33
CA ILE A 27 18.48 3.96 -19.97
C ILE A 27 19.26 3.80 -18.66
N VAL A 28 18.65 3.22 -17.64
CA VAL A 28 19.29 2.98 -16.34
C VAL A 28 20.59 2.18 -16.53
N GLN A 29 20.53 1.05 -17.22
CA GLN A 29 21.70 0.20 -17.48
C GLN A 29 22.83 0.95 -18.22
N ALA A 30 22.49 1.75 -19.23
CA ALA A 30 23.48 2.52 -19.99
C ALA A 30 24.17 3.58 -19.11
N PHE A 31 23.41 4.28 -18.26
CA PHE A 31 23.95 5.31 -17.38
C PHE A 31 24.77 4.71 -16.24
N THR A 32 24.27 3.69 -15.54
CA THR A 32 24.93 3.10 -14.37
C THR A 32 26.20 2.33 -14.72
N LYS A 33 26.31 1.81 -15.94
CA LYS A 33 27.55 1.18 -16.44
C LYS A 33 28.75 2.13 -16.38
N SER A 34 28.54 3.45 -16.52
CA SER A 34 29.61 4.46 -16.42
C SER A 34 30.23 4.57 -15.01
N ALA A 35 29.52 4.08 -13.99
CA ALA A 35 29.94 4.04 -12.59
C ALA A 35 30.29 2.62 -12.11
N ASP A 36 30.49 1.66 -13.02
CA ASP A 36 30.77 0.26 -12.70
C ASP A 36 29.69 -0.40 -11.82
N VAL A 37 28.43 0.06 -11.97
CA VAL A 37 27.26 -0.49 -11.29
C VAL A 37 26.51 -1.43 -12.24
N VAL A 38 26.38 -2.68 -11.82
CA VAL A 38 25.64 -3.71 -12.55
C VAL A 38 24.17 -3.66 -12.17
N VAL A 39 23.27 -3.71 -13.15
CA VAL A 39 21.82 -3.78 -12.90
C VAL A 39 21.29 -5.11 -13.42
N GLU A 40 20.88 -5.99 -12.52
CA GLU A 40 20.28 -7.28 -12.83
C GLU A 40 18.77 -7.25 -12.61
N THR A 41 18.04 -8.12 -13.30
CA THR A 41 16.60 -8.24 -13.15
C THR A 41 16.19 -9.45 -12.34
N ARG A 42 15.05 -9.37 -11.66
CA ARG A 42 14.37 -10.51 -11.01
C ARG A 42 12.89 -10.49 -11.33
N ASP A 43 12.38 -11.57 -11.91
CA ASP A 43 10.97 -11.67 -12.34
C ASP A 43 10.08 -12.11 -11.18
N ILE A 44 9.33 -11.14 -10.64
CA ILE A 44 8.35 -11.36 -9.57
C ILE A 44 6.92 -11.11 -10.07
N SER A 45 6.71 -11.07 -11.39
CA SER A 45 5.39 -10.98 -12.00
C SER A 45 4.48 -12.11 -11.53
N LEU A 46 3.17 -11.92 -11.63
CA LEU A 46 2.20 -12.98 -11.33
C LEU A 46 2.46 -14.22 -12.19
N SER A 47 2.75 -14.05 -13.47
CA SER A 47 3.05 -15.18 -14.35
C SER A 47 4.36 -15.87 -13.99
N GLY A 48 5.43 -15.12 -13.70
CA GLY A 48 6.70 -15.66 -13.26
C GLY A 48 6.58 -16.49 -11.98
N ARG A 49 5.85 -15.99 -10.98
CA ARG A 49 5.61 -16.71 -9.71
C ARG A 49 4.75 -17.95 -9.89
N ILE A 50 3.81 -17.96 -10.84
CA ILE A 50 3.07 -19.18 -11.20
C ILE A 50 4.02 -20.21 -11.81
N ILE A 51 4.81 -19.82 -12.83
CA ILE A 51 5.72 -20.72 -13.53
C ILE A 51 6.73 -21.36 -12.55
N SER A 52 7.33 -20.57 -11.66
CA SER A 52 8.37 -21.06 -10.73
C SER A 52 7.85 -22.03 -9.66
N ASN A 53 6.55 -22.02 -9.36
CA ASN A 53 5.94 -22.86 -8.30
C ASN A 53 5.34 -24.18 -8.81
N PHE A 54 5.30 -24.39 -10.12
CA PHE A 54 4.79 -25.62 -10.77
C PHE A 54 5.80 -26.25 -11.76
N PRO A 55 7.10 -26.36 -11.44
CA PRO A 55 8.10 -26.89 -12.37
C PRO A 55 7.77 -28.32 -12.85
N GLU A 56 7.07 -29.11 -12.03
CA GLU A 56 6.66 -30.48 -12.37
C GLU A 56 5.65 -30.58 -13.52
N PHE A 57 4.97 -29.47 -13.87
CA PHE A 57 4.03 -29.38 -14.99
C PHE A 57 4.66 -28.80 -16.27
N LEU A 58 5.95 -28.46 -16.23
CA LEU A 58 6.60 -27.66 -17.27
C LEU A 58 7.75 -28.41 -17.95
N LYS A 59 7.92 -28.13 -19.24
CA LYS A 59 9.11 -28.59 -19.98
C LYS A 59 10.37 -27.88 -19.44
N PRO A 60 11.57 -28.50 -19.53
CA PRO A 60 12.80 -27.89 -19.03
C PRO A 60 13.05 -26.46 -19.52
N GLU A 61 12.73 -26.16 -20.78
CA GLU A 61 12.87 -24.82 -21.38
C GLU A 61 11.83 -23.80 -20.91
N GLN A 62 10.73 -24.25 -20.31
CA GLN A 62 9.67 -23.40 -19.75
C GLN A 62 9.89 -23.10 -18.26
N GLN A 63 10.75 -23.86 -17.60
CA GLN A 63 11.05 -23.69 -16.18
C GLN A 63 11.91 -22.43 -15.97
N ILE A 64 11.55 -21.65 -14.96
CA ILE A 64 12.32 -20.50 -14.51
C ILE A 64 12.59 -20.63 -13.00
N GLY A 65 13.64 -19.98 -12.52
CA GLY A 65 13.98 -19.97 -11.09
C GLY A 65 12.95 -19.22 -10.24
N ASP A 66 12.86 -19.57 -8.96
CA ASP A 66 12.04 -18.83 -8.00
C ASP A 66 12.74 -17.55 -7.53
N ALA A 67 12.60 -16.50 -8.34
CA ALA A 67 13.20 -15.20 -8.07
C ALA A 67 12.65 -14.53 -6.79
N LEU A 68 11.42 -14.85 -6.37
CA LEU A 68 10.87 -14.29 -5.12
C LEU A 68 11.55 -14.92 -3.90
N ALA A 69 11.75 -16.24 -3.91
CA ALA A 69 12.52 -16.92 -2.86
C ALA A 69 13.97 -16.42 -2.82
N GLU A 70 14.62 -16.27 -3.98
CA GLU A 70 15.97 -15.72 -4.08
C GLU A 70 16.06 -14.30 -3.49
N LEU A 71 15.15 -13.41 -3.90
CA LEU A 71 15.11 -12.05 -3.37
C LEU A 71 14.82 -12.01 -1.86
N GLY A 72 14.04 -12.94 -1.33
CA GLY A 72 13.80 -13.07 0.11
C GLY A 72 15.05 -13.45 0.91
N GLU A 73 15.94 -14.26 0.34
CA GLU A 73 17.23 -14.54 0.95
C GLU A 73 18.20 -13.37 0.78
N ILE A 74 18.22 -12.72 -0.39
CA ILE A 74 19.04 -11.52 -0.63
C ILE A 74 18.63 -10.39 0.31
N ALA A 75 17.34 -10.17 0.56
CA ALA A 75 16.86 -9.12 1.48
C ALA A 75 17.39 -9.26 2.92
N LYS A 76 18.00 -10.40 3.26
CA LYS A 76 18.64 -10.66 4.55
C LYS A 76 20.16 -10.45 4.50
N THR A 77 20.74 -9.99 3.40
CA THR A 77 22.18 -9.74 3.27
C THR A 77 22.51 -8.24 3.32
N PRO A 78 23.70 -7.86 3.83
CA PRO A 78 24.13 -6.45 3.86
C PRO A 78 24.33 -5.84 2.47
N GLU A 79 24.60 -6.65 1.45
CA GLU A 79 24.84 -6.21 0.07
C GLU A 79 23.56 -5.96 -0.73
N ALA A 80 22.38 -6.24 -0.17
CA ALA A 80 21.12 -6.12 -0.90
C ALA A 80 20.87 -4.67 -1.33
N ASN A 81 20.56 -4.49 -2.62
CA ASN A 81 20.09 -3.23 -3.15
C ASN A 81 19.00 -3.53 -4.19
N ILE A 82 17.74 -3.44 -3.75
CA ILE A 82 16.58 -3.90 -4.52
C ILE A 82 15.71 -2.70 -4.88
N VAL A 83 15.53 -2.44 -6.17
CA VAL A 83 14.55 -1.45 -6.67
C VAL A 83 13.26 -2.20 -6.99
N LYS A 84 12.24 -1.99 -6.16
CA LYS A 84 10.98 -2.73 -6.16
C LYS A 84 9.84 -1.91 -6.75
N LEU A 85 9.37 -2.31 -7.93
CA LEU A 85 8.23 -1.69 -8.61
C LEU A 85 6.91 -2.28 -8.10
N PRO A 86 5.76 -1.59 -8.26
CA PRO A 86 4.45 -2.16 -7.97
C PRO A 86 4.19 -3.46 -8.75
N ASN A 87 3.56 -4.43 -8.10
CA ASN A 87 3.22 -5.74 -8.66
C ASN A 87 1.78 -6.14 -8.27
N ILE A 88 1.21 -7.10 -9.00
CA ILE A 88 -0.14 -7.61 -8.72
C ILE A 88 -0.14 -8.40 -7.40
N SER A 89 -1.04 -8.01 -6.49
CA SER A 89 -1.53 -8.86 -5.40
C SER A 89 -2.80 -9.57 -5.87
N ALA A 90 -2.66 -10.76 -6.46
CA ALA A 90 -3.71 -11.32 -7.31
C ALA A 90 -4.99 -11.70 -6.55
N SER A 91 -6.13 -11.24 -7.06
CA SER A 91 -7.43 -11.83 -6.76
C SER A 91 -7.59 -13.21 -7.43
N VAL A 92 -8.59 -13.98 -7.02
CA VAL A 92 -8.89 -15.28 -7.67
C VAL A 92 -9.20 -15.11 -9.18
N PRO A 93 -10.00 -14.11 -9.63
CA PRO A 93 -10.21 -13.88 -11.05
C PRO A 93 -8.92 -13.58 -11.83
N GLN A 94 -8.04 -12.73 -11.29
CA GLN A 94 -6.74 -12.42 -11.93
C GLN A 94 -5.84 -13.65 -12.01
N LEU A 95 -5.80 -14.45 -10.94
CA LEU A 95 -5.06 -15.71 -10.94
C LEU A 95 -5.55 -16.66 -12.04
N LYS A 96 -6.87 -16.89 -12.13
CA LYS A 96 -7.47 -17.72 -13.18
C LYS A 96 -7.17 -17.20 -14.59
N ALA A 97 -7.21 -15.89 -14.79
CA ALA A 97 -6.89 -15.27 -16.07
C ALA A 97 -5.42 -15.47 -16.46
N ALA A 98 -4.49 -15.31 -15.51
CA ALA A 98 -3.07 -15.55 -15.73
C ALA A 98 -2.78 -17.02 -16.05
N ILE A 99 -3.39 -17.96 -15.32
CA ILE A 99 -3.29 -19.41 -15.60
C ILE A 99 -3.76 -19.70 -17.03
N LYS A 100 -4.94 -19.18 -17.41
CA LYS A 100 -5.50 -19.38 -18.76
C LYS A 100 -4.62 -18.81 -19.86
N GLU A 101 -4.01 -17.64 -19.67
CA GLU A 101 -3.06 -17.07 -20.63
C GLU A 101 -1.81 -17.96 -20.78
N LEU A 102 -1.26 -18.44 -19.67
CA LEU A 102 -0.10 -19.33 -19.68
C LEU A 102 -0.43 -20.67 -20.36
N GLN A 103 -1.59 -21.26 -20.07
CA GLN A 103 -2.07 -22.46 -20.77
C GLN A 103 -2.18 -22.24 -22.28
N ALA A 104 -2.73 -21.10 -22.71
CA ALA A 104 -2.80 -20.73 -24.13
C ALA A 104 -1.42 -20.55 -24.78
N LYS A 105 -0.39 -20.22 -23.99
CA LYS A 105 1.03 -20.15 -24.39
C LYS A 105 1.76 -21.51 -24.28
N GLY A 106 1.05 -22.59 -23.96
CA GLY A 106 1.59 -23.95 -23.94
C GLY A 106 2.22 -24.39 -22.62
N TYR A 107 1.99 -23.67 -21.52
CA TYR A 107 2.36 -24.12 -20.17
C TYR A 107 1.27 -25.05 -19.64
N ALA A 108 1.58 -26.33 -19.39
CA ALA A 108 0.60 -27.34 -19.00
C ALA A 108 0.19 -27.26 -17.50
N LEU A 109 -0.06 -26.05 -17.02
CA LEU A 109 -0.39 -25.75 -15.63
C LEU A 109 -1.79 -26.24 -15.25
N PRO A 110 -1.99 -26.75 -14.02
CA PRO A 110 -3.31 -27.13 -13.53
C PRO A 110 -4.20 -25.91 -13.30
N ASP A 111 -5.51 -26.09 -13.46
CA ASP A 111 -6.50 -25.07 -13.10
C ASP A 111 -6.52 -24.82 -11.58
N TYR A 112 -7.04 -23.66 -11.17
CA TYR A 112 -7.25 -23.35 -9.75
C TYR A 112 -8.54 -23.99 -9.22
N PRO A 113 -8.47 -24.97 -8.29
CA PRO A 113 -9.65 -25.62 -7.74
C PRO A 113 -10.25 -24.77 -6.60
N GLU A 114 -11.44 -24.23 -6.81
CA GLU A 114 -12.13 -23.41 -5.80
C GLU A 114 -12.59 -24.25 -4.61
N GLU A 115 -13.17 -25.41 -4.87
CA GLU A 115 -13.61 -26.38 -3.86
C GLU A 115 -12.88 -27.71 -4.03
N PRO A 116 -11.67 -27.86 -3.49
CA PRO A 116 -10.88 -29.06 -3.69
C PRO A 116 -11.53 -30.26 -3.01
N LYS A 117 -11.76 -31.34 -3.75
CA LYS A 117 -12.33 -32.61 -3.27
C LYS A 117 -11.27 -33.69 -3.12
N THR A 118 -10.15 -33.60 -3.84
CA THR A 118 -9.04 -34.56 -3.77
C THR A 118 -7.81 -33.98 -3.06
N ASP A 119 -6.89 -34.84 -2.61
CA ASP A 119 -5.64 -34.36 -1.97
C ASP A 119 -4.70 -33.67 -2.97
N GLU A 120 -4.75 -34.07 -4.24
CA GLU A 120 -4.05 -33.37 -5.33
C GLU A 120 -4.60 -31.94 -5.52
N GLU A 121 -5.93 -31.77 -5.58
CA GLU A 121 -6.56 -30.46 -5.68
C GLU A 121 -6.27 -29.59 -4.45
N LYS A 122 -6.26 -30.17 -3.25
CA LYS A 122 -5.86 -29.44 -2.03
C LYS A 122 -4.42 -28.96 -2.11
N SER A 123 -3.51 -29.79 -2.62
CA SER A 123 -2.10 -29.44 -2.81
C SER A 123 -1.93 -28.31 -3.85
N ILE A 124 -2.60 -28.42 -5.01
CA ILE A 124 -2.61 -27.40 -6.07
C ILE A 124 -3.16 -26.08 -5.53
N LYS A 125 -4.30 -26.14 -4.82
CA LYS A 125 -4.90 -24.95 -4.19
C LYS A 125 -3.94 -24.31 -3.21
N ALA A 126 -3.28 -25.10 -2.35
CA ALA A 126 -2.34 -24.59 -1.37
C ALA A 126 -1.14 -23.88 -2.02
N LYS A 127 -0.63 -24.38 -3.15
CA LYS A 127 0.42 -23.69 -3.93
C LYS A 127 -0.09 -22.36 -4.50
N TYR A 128 -1.24 -22.36 -5.16
CA TYR A 128 -1.85 -21.14 -5.70
C TYR A 128 -2.23 -20.12 -4.61
N ASP A 129 -2.67 -20.58 -3.45
CA ASP A 129 -3.03 -19.74 -2.31
C ASP A 129 -1.81 -18.98 -1.74
N LYS A 130 -0.60 -19.53 -1.89
CA LYS A 130 0.66 -18.84 -1.56
C LYS A 130 1.05 -17.78 -2.60
N ILE A 131 0.55 -17.90 -3.84
CA ILE A 131 0.87 -16.99 -4.96
C ILE A 131 -0.10 -15.80 -4.99
N LYS A 132 -1.39 -16.03 -4.70
CA LYS A 132 -2.42 -14.97 -4.72
C LYS A 132 -2.33 -14.05 -3.50
N GLY A 133 -2.96 -12.89 -3.57
CA GLY A 133 -2.87 -11.84 -2.55
C GLY A 133 -1.47 -11.21 -2.47
N SER A 134 -1.15 -10.56 -1.35
CA SER A 134 0.13 -9.88 -1.15
C SER A 134 1.25 -10.86 -0.81
N ALA A 135 1.71 -11.62 -1.81
CA ALA A 135 2.75 -12.63 -1.64
C ALA A 135 4.18 -12.07 -1.64
N VAL A 136 4.42 -10.95 -2.33
CA VAL A 136 5.77 -10.39 -2.54
C VAL A 136 6.24 -9.54 -1.36
N ASN A 137 5.44 -8.52 -0.99
CA ASN A 137 5.84 -7.54 0.03
C ASN A 137 6.27 -8.18 1.35
N PRO A 138 5.59 -9.21 1.90
CA PRO A 138 6.00 -9.80 3.17
C PRO A 138 7.29 -10.61 3.10
N VAL A 139 7.80 -10.93 1.91
CA VAL A 139 9.08 -11.60 1.71
C VAL A 139 10.22 -10.59 1.61
N LEU A 140 9.97 -9.42 0.99
CA LEU A 140 11.01 -8.41 0.76
C LEU A 140 11.17 -7.41 1.91
N ARG A 141 10.10 -7.15 2.68
CA ARG A 141 10.10 -6.16 3.78
C ARG A 141 10.73 -6.72 5.06
N GLU A 142 12.01 -7.06 4.99
CA GLU A 142 12.87 -7.46 6.12
C GLU A 142 13.53 -6.24 6.79
N GLY A 143 12.79 -5.13 6.85
CA GLY A 143 13.24 -3.83 7.37
C GLY A 143 12.06 -2.92 7.66
N ASN A 144 12.31 -1.86 8.43
CA ASN A 144 11.29 -0.86 8.75
C ASN A 144 11.18 0.20 7.65
N SER A 145 10.16 1.05 7.72
CA SER A 145 9.85 2.01 6.66
C SER A 145 10.44 3.40 6.97
N ASP A 146 11.16 4.00 6.01
CA ASP A 146 11.43 5.44 5.91
C ASP A 146 10.63 5.98 4.70
N ARG A 147 9.52 6.66 4.97
CA ARG A 147 8.64 7.24 3.94
C ARG A 147 8.57 8.75 4.08
N ARG A 148 8.93 9.47 3.01
CA ARG A 148 9.03 10.94 3.01
C ARG A 148 8.96 11.54 1.61
N ALA A 149 8.51 12.79 1.52
CA ALA A 149 8.53 13.52 0.27
C ALA A 149 9.98 13.89 -0.08
N PRO A 150 10.45 13.67 -1.32
CA PRO A 150 11.70 14.26 -1.77
C PRO A 150 11.62 15.79 -1.75
N GLN A 151 12.75 16.45 -1.46
CA GLN A 151 12.82 17.91 -1.42
C GLN A 151 12.42 18.54 -2.76
N ALA A 152 12.84 17.96 -3.90
CA ALA A 152 12.48 18.45 -5.22
C ALA A 152 10.96 18.41 -5.47
N VAL A 153 10.29 17.33 -5.07
CA VAL A 153 8.82 17.19 -5.18
C VAL A 153 8.12 18.19 -4.28
N LYS A 154 8.60 18.38 -3.05
CA LYS A 154 8.05 19.39 -2.13
C LYS A 154 8.23 20.81 -2.65
N ALA A 155 9.40 21.14 -3.20
CA ALA A 155 9.67 22.44 -3.80
C ALA A 155 8.76 22.72 -5.00
N TYR A 156 8.53 21.70 -5.85
CA TYR A 156 7.56 21.79 -6.94
C TYR A 156 6.14 22.04 -6.41
N ALA A 157 5.68 21.28 -5.41
CA ALA A 157 4.35 21.47 -4.82
C ALA A 157 4.17 22.87 -4.22
N LYS A 158 5.24 23.45 -3.65
CA LYS A 158 5.20 24.83 -3.14
C LYS A 158 5.03 25.87 -4.25
N LYS A 159 5.73 25.70 -5.37
CA LYS A 159 5.64 26.58 -6.56
C LYS A 159 4.34 26.39 -7.34
N HIS A 160 3.79 25.18 -7.32
CA HIS A 160 2.60 24.75 -8.08
C HIS A 160 1.57 24.11 -7.13
N PRO A 161 0.95 24.89 -6.22
CA PRO A 161 0.04 24.35 -5.24
C PRO A 161 -1.17 23.71 -5.92
N HIS A 162 -1.48 22.47 -5.51
CA HIS A 162 -2.64 21.75 -5.98
C HIS A 162 -3.93 22.26 -5.32
N SER A 163 -5.08 21.83 -5.83
CA SER A 163 -6.37 22.24 -5.28
C SER A 163 -6.62 21.67 -3.87
N MET A 164 -7.00 22.55 -2.95
CA MET A 164 -7.45 22.23 -1.60
C MET A 164 -8.87 22.79 -1.40
N GLY A 165 -9.81 21.93 -1.00
CA GLY A 165 -11.20 22.31 -0.74
C GLY A 165 -11.31 23.21 0.49
N LYS A 166 -12.15 24.24 0.43
CA LYS A 166 -12.31 25.20 1.53
C LYS A 166 -13.05 24.57 2.69
N TRP A 167 -12.46 24.63 3.88
CA TRP A 167 -13.13 24.19 5.11
C TRP A 167 -14.00 25.29 5.72
N SER A 168 -15.21 24.91 6.12
CA SER A 168 -16.12 25.75 6.89
C SER A 168 -16.06 25.36 8.37
N PRO A 169 -16.04 26.32 9.31
CA PRO A 169 -16.19 26.01 10.74
C PRO A 169 -17.55 25.39 11.06
N ASP A 170 -18.57 25.61 10.21
CA ASP A 170 -19.92 25.06 10.35
C ASP A 170 -20.07 23.67 9.69
N SER A 171 -18.99 23.08 9.17
CA SER A 171 -19.03 21.74 8.58
C SER A 171 -19.53 20.72 9.61
N LYS A 172 -20.49 19.91 9.18
CA LYS A 172 -21.07 18.82 9.96
C LYS A 172 -20.29 17.51 9.82
N SER A 173 -19.23 17.49 9.02
CA SER A 173 -18.46 16.27 8.81
C SER A 173 -17.69 15.87 10.07
N GLU A 174 -17.74 14.60 10.43
CA GLU A 174 -17.09 14.05 11.61
C GLU A 174 -16.76 12.57 11.40
N VAL A 175 -15.87 12.04 12.23
CA VAL A 175 -15.62 10.61 12.35
C VAL A 175 -16.50 10.05 13.45
N ALA A 176 -17.23 8.99 13.15
CA ALA A 176 -17.94 8.20 14.15
C ALA A 176 -17.18 6.90 14.40
N SER A 177 -16.86 6.63 15.67
CA SER A 177 -16.27 5.36 16.13
C SER A 177 -17.05 4.81 17.33
N MET A 178 -16.84 3.52 17.62
CA MET A 178 -17.39 2.89 18.82
C MET A 178 -16.84 3.58 20.09
N THR A 179 -17.49 3.33 21.23
CA THR A 179 -17.06 3.85 22.55
C THR A 179 -16.71 2.74 23.54
N GLU A 180 -17.06 1.50 23.21
CA GLU A 180 -16.77 0.27 23.94
C GLU A 180 -17.00 -0.93 23.00
N GLY A 181 -16.51 -2.11 23.38
CA GLY A 181 -16.74 -3.35 22.63
C GLY A 181 -16.00 -3.46 21.29
N ASP A 182 -15.04 -2.57 21.01
CA ASP A 182 -14.13 -2.64 19.87
C ASP A 182 -12.78 -3.26 20.26
N PHE A 183 -11.85 -3.37 19.29
CA PHE A 183 -10.53 -3.96 19.57
C PHE A 183 -9.75 -3.10 20.57
N TYR A 184 -9.81 -1.77 20.43
CA TYR A 184 -9.20 -0.83 21.35
C TYR A 184 -9.60 -1.10 22.81
N GLY A 185 -10.91 -1.21 23.08
CA GLY A 185 -11.44 -1.32 24.43
C GLY A 185 -11.21 -2.67 25.12
N SER A 186 -10.83 -3.70 24.38
CA SER A 186 -10.64 -5.06 24.88
C SER A 186 -9.18 -5.54 24.82
N GLU A 187 -8.27 -4.71 24.30
CA GLU A 187 -6.89 -5.10 24.06
C GLU A 187 -6.17 -5.49 25.36
N LYS A 188 -5.47 -6.63 25.30
CA LYS A 188 -4.52 -7.09 26.31
C LYS A 188 -3.21 -7.41 25.62
N SER A 189 -2.09 -7.09 26.25
CA SER A 189 -0.76 -7.31 25.68
C SER A 189 0.25 -7.74 26.74
N ALA A 190 1.29 -8.44 26.31
CA ALA A 190 2.41 -8.86 27.12
C ALA A 190 3.70 -8.96 26.28
N THR A 191 4.83 -8.61 26.90
CA THR A 191 6.18 -8.93 26.40
C THR A 191 6.62 -10.29 26.94
N LEU A 192 7.02 -11.21 26.05
CA LEU A 192 7.47 -12.55 26.43
C LEU A 192 8.85 -12.50 27.08
N ALA A 193 8.98 -13.08 28.28
CA ALA A 193 10.26 -13.18 28.97
C ALA A 193 11.20 -14.21 28.33
N GLU A 194 10.64 -15.31 27.81
CA GLU A 194 11.36 -16.41 27.17
C GLU A 194 10.62 -16.86 25.91
N ALA A 195 11.34 -17.50 24.98
CA ALA A 195 10.74 -18.08 23.78
C ALA A 195 9.84 -19.26 24.15
N THR A 196 8.70 -19.41 23.47
CA THR A 196 7.73 -20.47 23.73
C THR A 196 6.92 -20.80 22.47
N THR A 197 6.14 -21.87 22.53
CA THR A 197 5.13 -22.20 21.52
C THR A 197 3.75 -22.10 22.15
N VAL A 198 2.79 -21.49 21.44
CA VAL A 198 1.43 -21.27 21.96
C VAL A 198 0.35 -21.95 21.12
N SER A 199 -0.75 -22.32 21.79
CA SER A 199 -2.05 -22.61 21.18
C SER A 199 -3.06 -21.51 21.48
N ILE A 200 -4.02 -21.34 20.58
CA ILE A 200 -5.17 -20.45 20.75
C ILE A 200 -6.40 -21.36 20.80
N GLU A 201 -7.07 -21.39 21.95
CA GLU A 201 -8.18 -22.30 22.24
C GLU A 201 -9.43 -21.51 22.62
N LEU A 202 -10.59 -21.92 22.11
CA LEU A 202 -11.90 -21.45 22.56
C LEU A 202 -12.51 -22.49 23.49
N VAL A 203 -12.88 -22.07 24.70
CA VAL A 203 -13.47 -22.91 25.74
C VAL A 203 -14.88 -22.43 26.07
N GLY A 204 -15.88 -23.29 25.81
CA GLY A 204 -17.29 -23.03 26.10
C GLY A 204 -17.63 -23.29 27.56
N ALA A 205 -18.73 -22.70 28.04
CA ALA A 205 -19.20 -22.86 29.41
C ALA A 205 -19.60 -24.31 29.76
N ASP A 206 -19.93 -25.12 28.76
CA ASP A 206 -20.24 -26.55 28.85
C ASP A 206 -18.99 -27.46 28.80
N GLY A 207 -17.80 -26.86 28.66
CA GLY A 207 -16.54 -27.57 28.50
C GLY A 207 -16.21 -27.96 27.05
N GLN A 208 -17.02 -27.56 26.06
CA GLN A 208 -16.64 -27.67 24.65
C GLN A 208 -15.32 -26.94 24.41
N LYS A 209 -14.41 -27.55 23.64
CA LYS A 209 -13.13 -26.95 23.27
C LYS A 209 -12.91 -26.99 21.78
N GLU A 210 -12.44 -25.88 21.23
CA GLU A 210 -12.02 -25.77 19.84
C GLU A 210 -10.63 -25.13 19.76
N VAL A 211 -9.70 -25.80 19.07
CA VAL A 211 -8.36 -25.25 18.84
C VAL A 211 -8.43 -24.40 17.58
N LEU A 212 -8.42 -23.08 17.75
CA LEU A 212 -8.44 -22.11 16.65
C LEU A 212 -7.10 -22.08 15.92
N LYS A 213 -6.00 -22.22 16.67
CA LYS A 213 -4.64 -22.33 16.13
C LYS A 213 -3.72 -23.08 17.08
N SER A 214 -2.78 -23.85 16.53
CA SER A 214 -1.73 -24.50 17.32
C SER A 214 -0.35 -24.30 16.70
N GLY A 215 0.70 -24.49 17.51
CA GLY A 215 2.08 -24.49 17.05
C GLY A 215 2.63 -23.10 16.69
N LEU A 216 2.05 -22.03 17.23
CA LEU A 216 2.54 -20.68 16.97
C LEU A 216 3.81 -20.42 17.79
N LYS A 217 4.95 -20.26 17.12
CA LYS A 217 6.23 -20.00 17.77
C LYS A 217 6.36 -18.51 18.10
N LEU A 218 6.72 -18.22 19.35
CA LEU A 218 7.00 -16.88 19.86
C LEU A 218 8.46 -16.78 20.31
N GLN A 219 9.07 -15.62 20.10
CA GLN A 219 10.45 -15.34 20.45
C GLN A 219 10.55 -14.68 21.83
N LYS A 220 11.72 -14.81 22.45
CA LYS A 220 12.06 -14.02 23.64
C LYS A 220 12.00 -12.52 23.30
N GLY A 221 11.36 -11.75 24.17
CA GLY A 221 11.19 -10.32 24.01
C GLY A 221 10.13 -9.90 22.99
N GLU A 222 9.48 -10.85 22.29
CA GLU A 222 8.36 -10.55 21.39
C GLU A 222 7.19 -9.98 22.19
N VAL A 223 6.55 -8.95 21.65
CA VAL A 223 5.29 -8.40 22.16
C VAL A 223 4.16 -9.14 21.46
N ILE A 224 3.23 -9.66 22.25
CA ILE A 224 1.97 -10.20 21.75
C ILE A 224 0.80 -9.39 22.31
N ASP A 225 -0.25 -9.27 21.52
CA ASP A 225 -1.48 -8.61 21.90
C ASP A 225 -2.67 -9.39 21.34
N ALA A 226 -3.78 -9.35 22.07
CA ALA A 226 -5.05 -9.93 21.64
C ALA A 226 -6.21 -9.01 22.01
N SER A 227 -7.21 -8.99 21.14
CA SER A 227 -8.38 -8.11 21.25
C SER A 227 -9.61 -8.76 20.62
N THR A 228 -10.80 -8.34 21.05
CA THR A 228 -12.09 -8.77 20.52
C THR A 228 -12.97 -7.59 20.13
N MET A 229 -13.70 -7.72 19.02
CA MET A 229 -14.77 -6.81 18.64
C MET A 229 -16.12 -7.51 18.83
N SER A 230 -16.94 -6.95 19.72
CA SER A 230 -18.30 -7.41 19.96
C SER A 230 -19.20 -7.05 18.78
N ILE A 231 -19.77 -8.06 18.13
CA ILE A 231 -20.71 -7.83 17.03
C ILE A 231 -22.01 -7.18 17.51
N ALA A 232 -22.44 -7.47 18.74
CA ALA A 232 -23.59 -6.81 19.35
C ALA A 232 -23.35 -5.30 19.51
N ALA A 233 -22.20 -4.92 20.07
CA ALA A 233 -21.80 -3.51 20.22
C ALA A 233 -21.63 -2.82 18.86
N LEU A 234 -20.98 -3.48 17.89
CA LEU A 234 -20.81 -2.97 16.52
C LEU A 234 -22.15 -2.67 15.86
N LYS A 235 -23.12 -3.60 15.92
CA LYS A 235 -24.47 -3.38 15.35
C LYS A 235 -25.18 -2.21 16.00
N SER A 236 -25.11 -2.09 17.33
CA SER A 236 -25.70 -0.97 18.07
C SER A 236 -25.10 0.37 17.63
N PHE A 237 -23.77 0.43 17.55
CA PHE A 237 -23.04 1.59 17.06
C PHE A 237 -23.42 1.97 15.62
N LEU A 238 -23.45 1.01 14.69
CA LEU A 238 -23.81 1.26 13.29
C LEU A 238 -25.23 1.80 13.14
N LYS A 239 -26.19 1.28 13.93
CA LYS A 239 -27.57 1.79 13.97
C LYS A 239 -27.62 3.23 14.45
N LYS A 240 -26.85 3.55 15.50
CA LYS A 240 -26.74 4.90 16.04
C LYS A 240 -26.13 5.86 15.01
N ALA A 241 -24.98 5.53 14.43
CA ALA A 241 -24.31 6.36 13.43
C ALA A 241 -25.19 6.60 12.19
N LYS A 242 -25.93 5.57 11.74
CA LYS A 242 -26.92 5.71 10.66
C LYS A 242 -28.04 6.70 11.02
N ALA A 243 -28.58 6.62 12.24
CA ALA A 243 -29.63 7.53 12.70
C ALA A 243 -29.12 8.98 12.88
N GLU A 244 -27.89 9.14 13.35
CA GLU A 244 -27.22 10.44 13.50
C GLU A 244 -27.00 11.10 12.14
N ALA A 245 -26.48 10.36 11.15
CA ALA A 245 -26.29 10.86 9.78
C ALA A 245 -27.63 11.34 9.17
N LYS A 246 -28.70 10.56 9.38
CA LYS A 246 -30.05 10.92 8.90
C LYS A 246 -30.55 12.20 9.55
N THR A 247 -30.40 12.30 10.87
CA THR A 247 -30.85 13.45 11.66
C THR A 247 -30.07 14.72 11.29
N ALA A 248 -28.77 14.60 11.06
CA ALA A 248 -27.90 15.72 10.67
C ALA A 248 -28.08 16.15 9.21
N GLY A 249 -28.68 15.29 8.36
CA GLY A 249 -28.87 15.53 6.94
C GLY A 249 -27.56 15.41 6.14
N VAL A 250 -26.67 14.53 6.57
CA VAL A 250 -25.34 14.31 5.98
C VAL A 250 -25.23 12.89 5.44
N LEU A 251 -24.20 12.64 4.64
CA LEU A 251 -23.94 11.31 4.11
C LEU A 251 -23.51 10.35 5.23
N PHE A 252 -23.87 9.09 5.07
CA PHE A 252 -23.25 7.98 5.78
C PHE A 252 -22.14 7.39 4.91
N SER A 253 -20.92 7.32 5.42
CA SER A 253 -19.79 6.67 4.75
C SER A 253 -19.05 5.74 5.70
N LEU A 254 -18.67 4.56 5.22
CA LEU A 254 -17.91 3.54 5.93
C LEU A 254 -16.51 3.46 5.33
N HIS A 255 -15.50 3.53 6.20
CA HIS A 255 -14.09 3.55 5.80
C HIS A 255 -13.34 2.39 6.45
N MET A 256 -13.00 1.37 5.65
CA MET A 256 -12.35 0.13 6.11
C MET A 256 -11.11 -0.18 5.25
N LYS A 257 -10.41 -1.27 5.55
CA LYS A 257 -9.25 -1.75 4.77
C LYS A 257 -9.41 -3.21 4.36
N ALA A 258 -10.57 -3.56 3.80
CA ALA A 258 -11.03 -4.93 3.52
C ALA A 258 -10.08 -5.78 2.66
N THR A 259 -9.27 -5.17 1.79
CA THR A 259 -8.29 -5.89 0.96
C THR A 259 -7.08 -6.38 1.76
N MET A 260 -6.61 -5.58 2.72
CA MET A 260 -5.45 -5.91 3.55
C MET A 260 -5.90 -6.71 4.78
N MET A 261 -6.90 -6.21 5.51
CA MET A 261 -7.51 -6.88 6.66
C MET A 261 -8.53 -7.93 6.22
N LYS A 262 -8.05 -8.91 5.45
CA LYS A 262 -8.85 -9.89 4.68
C LYS A 262 -9.81 -10.78 5.47
N VAL A 263 -9.79 -10.73 6.81
CA VAL A 263 -10.69 -11.50 7.68
C VAL A 263 -11.63 -10.57 8.43
N SER A 264 -11.10 -9.67 9.27
CA SER A 264 -11.90 -8.80 10.14
C SER A 264 -12.79 -7.84 9.36
N ASP A 265 -12.22 -7.12 8.40
CA ASP A 265 -12.88 -5.97 7.78
C ASP A 265 -14.04 -6.38 6.85
N PRO A 266 -13.96 -7.46 6.07
CA PRO A 266 -15.13 -8.00 5.36
C PRO A 266 -16.30 -8.35 6.28
N ILE A 267 -16.05 -8.90 7.48
CA ILE A 267 -17.10 -9.21 8.45
C ILE A 267 -17.75 -7.93 8.99
N ILE A 268 -16.93 -6.95 9.37
CA ILE A 268 -17.41 -5.62 9.83
C ILE A 268 -18.23 -4.94 8.72
N PHE A 269 -17.75 -4.99 7.47
CA PHE A 269 -18.44 -4.44 6.30
C PHE A 269 -19.79 -5.13 6.08
N GLY A 270 -19.84 -6.46 6.13
CA GLY A 270 -21.06 -7.23 6.02
C GLY A 270 -22.09 -6.86 7.09
N HIS A 271 -21.65 -6.59 8.32
CA HIS A 271 -22.52 -6.07 9.37
C HIS A 271 -23.05 -4.66 9.10
N ALA A 272 -22.24 -3.77 8.52
CA ALA A 272 -22.71 -2.46 8.08
C ALA A 272 -23.78 -2.57 6.99
N VAL A 273 -23.60 -3.46 6.00
CA VAL A 273 -24.63 -3.74 4.98
C VAL A 273 -25.91 -4.28 5.62
N LYS A 274 -25.79 -5.28 6.50
CA LYS A 274 -26.94 -5.89 7.21
C LYS A 274 -27.70 -4.86 8.05
N VAL A 275 -27.00 -3.97 8.76
CA VAL A 275 -27.63 -2.91 9.56
C VAL A 275 -28.29 -1.85 8.68
N PHE A 276 -27.65 -1.46 7.57
CA PHE A 276 -28.21 -0.47 6.67
C PHE A 276 -29.52 -0.96 6.03
N PHE A 277 -29.58 -2.23 5.62
CA PHE A 277 -30.75 -2.86 4.98
C PHE A 277 -31.48 -3.85 5.89
N GLU A 278 -31.48 -3.64 7.20
CA GLU A 278 -32.02 -4.59 8.20
C GLU A 278 -33.44 -5.11 7.88
N PRO A 279 -34.40 -4.29 7.43
CA PRO A 279 -35.73 -4.79 7.03
C PRO A 279 -35.68 -5.83 5.91
N VAL A 280 -34.78 -5.68 4.93
CA VAL A 280 -34.61 -6.62 3.80
C VAL A 280 -34.13 -7.97 4.31
N PHE A 281 -33.08 -7.98 5.15
CA PHE A 281 -32.54 -9.20 5.73
C PHE A 281 -33.54 -9.90 6.65
N THR A 282 -34.30 -9.13 7.44
CA THR A 282 -35.30 -9.68 8.35
C THR A 282 -36.46 -10.33 7.60
N LYS A 283 -36.97 -9.66 6.55
CA LYS A 283 -38.16 -10.11 5.81
C LYS A 283 -37.86 -11.23 4.81
N HIS A 284 -36.67 -11.22 4.19
CA HIS A 284 -36.32 -12.12 3.08
C HIS A 284 -35.22 -13.14 3.42
N ALA A 285 -34.93 -13.36 4.69
CA ALA A 285 -33.82 -14.21 5.17
C ALA A 285 -33.67 -15.53 4.38
N ALA A 286 -34.73 -16.33 4.31
CA ALA A 286 -34.72 -17.63 3.65
C ALA A 286 -34.47 -17.53 2.13
N ALA A 287 -34.99 -16.48 1.47
CA ALA A 287 -34.78 -16.28 0.04
C ALA A 287 -33.34 -15.82 -0.26
N LEU A 288 -32.79 -14.94 0.57
CA LEU A 288 -31.40 -14.46 0.45
C LEU A 288 -30.40 -15.59 0.72
N GLU A 289 -30.67 -16.45 1.72
CA GLU A 289 -29.87 -17.64 2.00
C GLU A 289 -29.91 -18.64 0.82
N ALA A 290 -31.10 -18.92 0.29
CA ALA A 290 -31.25 -19.80 -0.87
C ALA A 290 -30.56 -19.27 -2.14
N ALA A 291 -30.48 -17.94 -2.29
CA ALA A 291 -29.75 -17.29 -3.39
C ALA A 291 -28.21 -17.31 -3.21
N GLY A 292 -27.73 -17.66 -2.02
CA GLY A 292 -26.32 -17.68 -1.67
C GLY A 292 -25.72 -16.28 -1.47
N VAL A 293 -26.49 -15.34 -0.92
CA VAL A 293 -26.03 -13.96 -0.66
C VAL A 293 -24.92 -13.95 0.40
N ASP A 294 -23.78 -13.35 0.08
CA ASP A 294 -22.68 -13.08 1.00
C ASP A 294 -22.29 -11.60 0.98
N VAL A 295 -22.86 -10.85 1.92
CA VAL A 295 -22.60 -9.40 2.04
C VAL A 295 -21.25 -9.05 2.66
N ASN A 296 -20.43 -10.03 3.06
CA ASN A 296 -19.03 -9.75 3.33
C ASN A 296 -18.30 -9.38 2.01
N ASN A 297 -18.85 -9.76 0.85
CA ASN A 297 -18.45 -9.29 -0.48
C ASN A 297 -19.19 -8.01 -0.93
N GLY A 298 -20.04 -7.46 -0.06
CA GLY A 298 -20.74 -6.19 -0.23
C GLY A 298 -22.16 -6.29 -0.79
N PHE A 299 -22.84 -5.14 -0.85
CA PHE A 299 -24.23 -5.04 -1.32
C PHE A 299 -24.35 -5.41 -2.81
N GLY A 300 -23.28 -5.26 -3.60
CA GLY A 300 -23.25 -5.71 -4.99
C GLY A 300 -23.45 -7.22 -5.14
N ASP A 301 -22.95 -8.03 -4.19
CA ASP A 301 -23.17 -9.48 -4.18
C ASP A 301 -24.65 -9.82 -3.98
N LEU A 302 -25.32 -9.12 -3.06
CA LEU A 302 -26.77 -9.28 -2.87
C LEU A 302 -27.52 -9.03 -4.18
N LEU A 303 -27.25 -7.90 -4.85
CA LEU A 303 -27.90 -7.56 -6.11
C LEU A 303 -27.65 -8.60 -7.19
N ALA A 304 -26.43 -9.12 -7.31
CA ALA A 304 -26.09 -10.16 -8.28
C ALA A 304 -26.77 -11.51 -7.95
N SER A 305 -26.85 -11.87 -6.67
CA SER A 305 -27.39 -13.15 -6.23
C SER A 305 -28.91 -13.22 -6.35
N ILE A 306 -29.64 -12.13 -6.11
CA ILE A 306 -31.12 -12.11 -6.26
C ILE A 306 -31.59 -12.20 -7.72
N GLU A 307 -30.71 -12.03 -8.71
CA GLU A 307 -31.02 -12.30 -10.13
C GLU A 307 -31.36 -13.78 -10.38
N LYS A 308 -30.92 -14.68 -9.48
CA LYS A 308 -31.21 -16.12 -9.54
C LYS A 308 -32.61 -16.46 -9.03
N LEU A 309 -33.30 -15.53 -8.37
CA LEU A 309 -34.60 -15.76 -7.74
C LEU A 309 -35.76 -15.57 -8.73
N PRO A 310 -36.95 -16.14 -8.43
CA PRO A 310 -38.18 -15.84 -9.14
C PRO A 310 -38.47 -14.33 -9.20
N ALA A 311 -39.05 -13.88 -10.32
CA ALA A 311 -39.24 -12.46 -10.62
C ALA A 311 -40.08 -11.70 -9.57
N ASP A 312 -41.08 -12.36 -8.98
CA ASP A 312 -41.92 -11.82 -7.91
C ASP A 312 -41.15 -11.63 -6.59
N GLN A 313 -40.32 -12.61 -6.21
CA GLN A 313 -39.45 -12.50 -5.03
C GLN A 313 -38.39 -11.41 -5.23
N LYS A 314 -37.74 -11.38 -6.39
CA LYS A 314 -36.79 -10.33 -6.76
C LYS A 314 -37.45 -8.95 -6.69
N ALA A 315 -38.64 -8.78 -7.27
CA ALA A 315 -39.35 -7.50 -7.24
C ALA A 315 -39.71 -7.06 -5.82
N ALA A 316 -40.14 -8.00 -4.96
CA ALA A 316 -40.41 -7.71 -3.54
C ALA A 316 -39.15 -7.26 -2.78
N ILE A 317 -38.01 -7.94 -3.00
CA ILE A 317 -36.73 -7.58 -2.39
C ILE A 317 -36.28 -6.19 -2.85
N LEU A 318 -36.35 -5.90 -4.15
CA LEU A 318 -35.99 -4.58 -4.70
C LEU A 318 -36.86 -3.45 -4.15
N ALA A 319 -38.17 -3.68 -3.99
CA ALA A 319 -39.07 -2.69 -3.39
C ALA A 319 -38.72 -2.39 -1.93
N ASP A 320 -38.35 -3.40 -1.14
CA ASP A 320 -37.92 -3.21 0.25
C ASP A 320 -36.52 -2.56 0.35
N ILE A 321 -35.65 -2.78 -0.64
CA ILE A 321 -34.37 -2.05 -0.77
C ILE A 321 -34.63 -0.55 -1.02
N ASP A 322 -35.53 -0.21 -1.94
CA ASP A 322 -35.88 1.18 -2.23
C ASP A 322 -36.53 1.88 -1.03
N ALA A 323 -37.36 1.15 -0.27
CA ALA A 323 -37.89 1.62 1.00
C ALA A 323 -36.78 1.89 2.02
N CYS A 324 -35.80 0.99 2.15
CA CYS A 324 -34.65 1.19 3.03
C CYS A 324 -33.87 2.45 2.65
N TYR A 325 -33.60 2.69 1.36
CA TYR A 325 -32.94 3.93 0.93
C TYR A 325 -33.73 5.18 1.30
N SER A 326 -35.06 5.14 1.10
CA SER A 326 -35.94 6.28 1.42
C SER A 326 -36.01 6.57 2.92
N ASP A 327 -35.90 5.54 3.75
CA ASP A 327 -35.96 5.64 5.22
C ASP A 327 -34.58 5.79 5.90
N SER A 328 -33.50 5.91 5.14
CA SER A 328 -32.12 5.95 5.65
C SER A 328 -31.43 7.29 5.33
N PRO A 329 -30.26 7.60 5.91
CA PRO A 329 -29.42 8.67 5.34
C PRO A 329 -28.98 8.29 3.93
N ASP A 330 -28.65 9.31 3.13
CA ASP A 330 -27.97 9.09 1.86
C ASP A 330 -26.58 8.47 2.10
N LEU A 331 -26.19 7.53 1.23
CA LEU A 331 -24.85 6.95 1.25
C LEU A 331 -23.88 7.77 0.41
N ALA A 332 -22.62 7.80 0.82
CA ALA A 332 -21.54 8.23 -0.07
C ALA A 332 -21.49 7.33 -1.32
N MET A 333 -21.17 7.93 -2.47
CA MET A 333 -21.12 7.28 -3.78
C MET A 333 -19.67 7.06 -4.23
N VAL A 334 -19.40 5.87 -4.74
CA VAL A 334 -18.16 5.57 -5.50
C VAL A 334 -18.35 6.02 -6.95
N ASN A 335 -19.55 5.79 -7.50
CA ASN A 335 -19.94 6.27 -8.82
C ASN A 335 -21.44 6.60 -8.83
N SER A 336 -21.79 7.89 -8.77
CA SER A 336 -23.17 8.36 -8.73
C SER A 336 -23.96 8.03 -10.00
N ASP A 337 -23.33 8.11 -11.17
CA ASP A 337 -23.99 7.87 -12.47
C ASP A 337 -24.43 6.41 -12.64
N LYS A 338 -23.71 5.49 -12.01
CA LYS A 338 -24.00 4.05 -12.02
C LYS A 338 -24.73 3.56 -10.77
N GLY A 339 -25.04 4.45 -9.83
CA GLY A 339 -25.66 4.07 -8.56
C GLY A 339 -24.77 3.24 -7.63
N ILE A 340 -23.44 3.23 -7.84
CA ILE A 340 -22.50 2.48 -7.01
C ILE A 340 -22.21 3.27 -5.73
N THR A 341 -22.75 2.76 -4.62
CA THR A 341 -22.60 3.32 -3.27
C THR A 341 -21.34 2.78 -2.59
N ASN A 342 -20.94 3.43 -1.51
CA ASN A 342 -19.87 3.00 -0.61
C ASN A 342 -20.07 1.58 -0.02
N LEU A 343 -21.30 1.07 0.04
CA LEU A 343 -21.59 -0.28 0.52
C LEU A 343 -21.60 -1.35 -0.59
N HIS A 344 -21.34 -1.00 -1.86
CA HIS A 344 -21.40 -1.96 -2.97
C HIS A 344 -20.28 -2.99 -2.93
N VAL A 345 -19.03 -2.56 -2.79
CA VAL A 345 -17.85 -3.43 -2.81
C VAL A 345 -16.90 -3.02 -1.67
N PRO A 346 -16.49 -3.95 -0.79
CA PRO A 346 -15.66 -3.64 0.39
C PRO A 346 -14.31 -2.99 0.07
N SER A 347 -13.78 -3.23 -1.13
CA SER A 347 -12.48 -2.71 -1.57
C SER A 347 -12.54 -1.34 -2.26
N ASP A 348 -13.73 -0.79 -2.53
CA ASP A 348 -13.84 0.46 -3.30
C ASP A 348 -13.46 1.70 -2.47
N VAL A 349 -13.76 1.69 -1.16
CA VAL A 349 -13.48 2.80 -0.24
C VAL A 349 -12.52 2.33 0.84
N ILE A 350 -11.22 2.56 0.59
CA ILE A 350 -10.14 2.14 1.48
C ILE A 350 -9.75 3.31 2.39
N ILE A 351 -9.75 3.11 3.70
CA ILE A 351 -9.65 4.16 4.73
C ILE A 351 -8.46 5.11 4.56
N ASP A 352 -7.27 4.57 4.28
CA ASP A 352 -6.02 5.33 4.10
C ASP A 352 -6.05 6.28 2.91
N ALA A 353 -6.71 5.92 1.81
CA ALA A 353 -6.87 6.80 0.65
C ALA A 353 -8.13 7.67 0.73
N SER A 354 -9.23 7.12 1.23
CA SER A 354 -10.55 7.77 1.24
C SER A 354 -10.66 8.88 2.27
N MET A 355 -10.09 8.69 3.47
CA MET A 355 -10.13 9.73 4.51
C MET A 355 -9.34 10.99 4.12
N PRO A 356 -8.10 10.91 3.61
CA PRO A 356 -7.39 12.09 3.12
C PRO A 356 -8.08 12.74 1.92
N ALA A 357 -8.67 11.95 1.01
CA ALA A 357 -9.41 12.49 -0.13
C ALA A 357 -10.65 13.28 0.32
N MET A 358 -11.39 12.77 1.31
CA MET A 358 -12.52 13.45 1.94
C MET A 358 -12.04 14.75 2.65
N ILE A 359 -10.98 14.66 3.45
CA ILE A 359 -10.42 15.82 4.18
C ILE A 359 -9.95 16.92 3.21
N ARG A 360 -9.23 16.55 2.15
CA ARG A 360 -8.80 17.47 1.09
C ARG A 360 -9.98 18.12 0.37
N SER A 361 -11.09 17.41 0.23
CA SER A 361 -12.29 17.86 -0.49
C SER A 361 -13.28 18.59 0.43
N SER A 362 -12.78 19.45 1.31
CA SER A 362 -13.61 20.24 2.26
C SER A 362 -14.31 19.41 3.35
N GLY A 363 -13.86 18.18 3.60
CA GLY A 363 -14.52 17.25 4.51
C GLY A 363 -15.73 16.53 3.88
N GLN A 364 -15.81 16.48 2.55
CA GLN A 364 -17.03 16.06 1.85
C GLN A 364 -16.81 14.83 0.96
N MET A 365 -17.90 14.10 0.71
CA MET A 365 -17.96 12.99 -0.25
C MET A 365 -19.09 13.18 -1.26
N TRP A 366 -19.09 12.39 -2.33
CA TRP A 366 -20.08 12.50 -3.39
C TRP A 366 -21.43 11.88 -3.00
N ASN A 367 -22.51 12.63 -3.16
CA ASN A 367 -23.87 12.16 -2.97
C ASN A 367 -24.49 11.58 -4.25
N LYS A 368 -25.73 11.09 -4.17
CA LYS A 368 -26.48 10.49 -5.30
C LYS A 368 -26.62 11.44 -6.51
N ALA A 369 -26.60 12.76 -6.29
CA ALA A 369 -26.68 13.77 -7.34
C ALA A 369 -25.32 14.15 -7.96
N GLY A 370 -24.24 13.44 -7.60
CA GLY A 370 -22.89 13.75 -8.08
C GLY A 370 -22.35 15.07 -7.53
N LYS A 371 -22.73 15.45 -6.31
CA LYS A 371 -22.26 16.67 -5.62
C LYS A 371 -21.58 16.34 -4.31
N LEU A 372 -20.62 17.16 -3.92
CA LEU A 372 -19.97 17.05 -2.61
C LEU A 372 -20.94 17.46 -1.48
N GLN A 373 -20.95 16.68 -0.41
CA GLN A 373 -21.77 16.89 0.79
C GLN A 373 -21.02 16.41 2.04
N ASP A 374 -21.27 17.05 3.17
CA ASP A 374 -20.74 16.66 4.47
C ASP A 374 -21.13 15.20 4.80
N THR A 375 -20.30 14.51 5.59
CA THR A 375 -20.46 13.08 5.87
C THR A 375 -20.11 12.72 7.31
N ILE A 376 -20.82 11.75 7.88
CA ILE A 376 -20.33 10.98 9.02
C ILE A 376 -19.47 9.84 8.48
N ALA A 377 -18.16 9.97 8.67
CA ALA A 377 -17.16 8.96 8.32
C ALA A 377 -17.06 7.91 9.43
N VAL A 378 -17.75 6.79 9.23
CA VAL A 378 -17.80 5.66 10.15
C VAL A 378 -16.50 4.86 10.07
N ILE A 379 -15.78 4.83 11.19
CA ILE A 379 -14.56 4.05 11.43
C ILE A 379 -14.78 3.33 12.76
N PRO A 380 -15.28 2.09 12.77
CA PRO A 380 -15.80 1.46 13.99
C PRO A 380 -14.78 1.38 15.14
N ASP A 381 -13.55 0.96 14.87
CA ASP A 381 -12.53 0.79 15.90
C ASP A 381 -11.82 2.11 16.26
N ARG A 382 -11.63 2.36 17.55
CA ARG A 382 -11.03 3.61 18.05
C ARG A 382 -9.54 3.74 17.87
N SER A 383 -8.79 2.65 17.64
CA SER A 383 -7.32 2.67 17.69
C SER A 383 -6.69 3.74 16.81
N TYR A 384 -7.33 4.04 15.67
CA TYR A 384 -6.80 4.98 14.68
C TYR A 384 -7.80 6.07 14.26
N ALA A 385 -9.09 5.94 14.62
CA ALA A 385 -10.14 6.87 14.21
C ALA A 385 -9.87 8.32 14.67
N GLY A 386 -9.31 8.48 15.88
CA GLY A 386 -9.03 9.78 16.49
C GLY A 386 -8.05 10.66 15.71
N VAL A 387 -7.15 10.08 14.92
CA VAL A 387 -6.19 10.83 14.07
C VAL A 387 -6.94 11.63 13.00
N TYR A 388 -7.91 11.01 12.35
CA TYR A 388 -8.71 11.69 11.33
C TYR A 388 -9.66 12.71 11.94
N GLN A 389 -10.27 12.40 13.09
CA GLN A 389 -11.11 13.37 13.82
C GLN A 389 -10.32 14.63 14.18
N ALA A 390 -9.12 14.46 14.77
CA ALA A 390 -8.25 15.59 15.11
C ALA A 390 -7.89 16.44 13.87
N THR A 391 -7.65 15.80 12.73
CA THR A 391 -7.36 16.50 11.47
C THR A 391 -8.58 17.27 10.95
N ILE A 392 -9.77 16.69 11.02
CA ILE A 392 -11.04 17.36 10.65
C ILE A 392 -11.27 18.58 11.56
N ASP A 393 -11.14 18.41 12.88
CA ASP A 393 -11.34 19.50 13.84
C ASP A 393 -10.33 20.63 13.63
N PHE A 394 -9.08 20.28 13.33
CA PHE A 394 -8.06 21.26 12.97
C PHE A 394 -8.46 22.07 11.73
N CYS A 395 -8.92 21.40 10.65
CA CYS A 395 -9.34 22.06 9.43
C CYS A 395 -10.60 22.93 9.62
N LYS A 396 -11.59 22.49 10.41
CA LYS A 396 -12.75 23.33 10.77
C LYS A 396 -12.33 24.61 11.48
N LYS A 397 -11.34 24.51 12.38
CA LYS A 397 -10.85 25.65 13.17
C LYS A 397 -9.92 26.59 12.38
N HIS A 398 -9.11 26.05 11.48
CA HIS A 398 -8.01 26.77 10.86
C HIS A 398 -8.12 26.97 9.35
N GLY A 399 -9.16 26.40 8.71
CA GLY A 399 -9.29 26.32 7.27
C GLY A 399 -8.46 25.18 6.68
N ALA A 400 -8.44 25.09 5.35
CA ALA A 400 -7.64 24.10 4.64
C ALA A 400 -6.14 24.38 4.79
N PHE A 401 -5.31 23.34 4.66
CA PHE A 401 -3.86 23.51 4.54
C PHE A 401 -3.48 24.25 3.26
N ASP A 402 -2.33 24.93 3.30
CA ASP A 402 -1.76 25.65 2.16
C ASP A 402 -0.47 24.96 1.69
N PRO A 403 -0.50 24.22 0.56
CA PRO A 403 0.67 23.53 0.01
C PRO A 403 1.86 24.45 -0.32
N SER A 404 1.63 25.75 -0.51
CA SER A 404 2.68 26.71 -0.83
C SER A 404 3.58 27.06 0.36
N THR A 405 3.05 26.91 1.59
CA THR A 405 3.73 27.32 2.83
C THR A 405 3.93 26.18 3.82
N MET A 406 3.06 25.16 3.81
CA MET A 406 3.07 24.11 4.83
C MET A 406 4.40 23.31 4.87
N GLY A 407 4.73 22.85 6.08
CA GLY A 407 5.85 21.94 6.34
C GLY A 407 5.55 20.53 5.83
N SER A 408 6.26 19.55 6.36
CA SER A 408 6.13 18.14 6.00
C SER A 408 6.09 17.22 7.22
N VAL A 409 5.32 16.13 7.12
CA VAL A 409 5.30 15.07 8.13
C VAL A 409 5.77 13.75 7.52
N PRO A 410 7.10 13.51 7.49
CA PRO A 410 7.65 12.20 7.13
C PRO A 410 7.29 11.14 8.18
N ASN A 411 7.46 9.87 7.81
CA ASN A 411 7.13 8.73 8.66
C ASN A 411 8.28 7.72 8.77
N VAL A 412 8.54 7.29 10.00
CA VAL A 412 9.34 6.12 10.35
C VAL A 412 8.41 5.04 10.91
N GLY A 413 8.17 4.00 10.12
CA GLY A 413 7.12 3.02 10.39
C GLY A 413 7.67 1.64 10.76
N LEU A 414 7.21 1.10 11.90
CA LEU A 414 7.46 -0.28 12.30
C LEU A 414 6.69 -1.23 11.38
N MET A 415 7.38 -2.10 10.64
CA MET A 415 6.71 -3.04 9.73
C MET A 415 7.45 -4.36 9.48
N ALA A 416 8.73 -4.44 9.85
CA ALA A 416 9.56 -5.61 9.55
C ALA A 416 8.93 -6.89 10.13
N GLN A 417 9.02 -7.98 9.36
CA GLN A 417 8.55 -9.31 9.78
C GLN A 417 7.04 -9.38 10.10
N LYS A 418 6.23 -8.62 9.37
CA LYS A 418 4.76 -8.55 9.51
C LYS A 418 4.34 -8.09 10.92
N ALA A 419 4.97 -7.03 11.41
CA ALA A 419 4.63 -6.45 12.71
C ALA A 419 3.14 -6.10 12.82
N GLU A 420 2.59 -6.33 14.01
CA GLU A 420 1.25 -5.91 14.44
C GLU A 420 0.11 -6.51 13.58
N GLU A 421 -0.91 -5.73 13.20
CA GLU A 421 -2.11 -6.24 12.52
C GLU A 421 -1.82 -6.87 11.15
N TYR A 422 -0.73 -6.48 10.47
CA TYR A 422 -0.37 -7.05 9.16
C TYR A 422 0.09 -8.51 9.27
N GLY A 423 0.41 -8.97 10.48
CA GLY A 423 0.70 -10.35 10.79
C GLY A 423 -0.48 -11.13 11.35
N SER A 424 -1.65 -10.53 11.59
CA SER A 424 -2.72 -11.13 12.40
C SER A 424 -3.70 -12.02 11.63
N HIS A 425 -3.64 -12.03 10.29
CA HIS A 425 -4.69 -12.66 9.47
C HIS A 425 -4.90 -14.15 9.73
N ASP A 426 -3.82 -14.88 10.04
CA ASP A 426 -3.87 -16.31 10.35
C ASP A 426 -4.15 -16.59 11.83
N LYS A 427 -4.47 -15.53 12.59
CA LYS A 427 -4.77 -15.47 14.03
C LYS A 427 -6.01 -14.60 14.28
N THR A 428 -6.87 -14.42 13.27
CA THR A 428 -8.14 -13.69 13.37
C THR A 428 -9.27 -14.67 13.10
N PHE A 429 -10.25 -14.71 13.99
CA PHE A 429 -11.33 -15.70 13.97
C PHE A 429 -12.68 -15.03 14.22
N GLU A 430 -13.70 -15.45 13.46
CA GLU A 430 -15.10 -15.24 13.83
C GLU A 430 -15.47 -16.35 14.82
N ILE A 431 -15.98 -15.98 15.99
CA ILE A 431 -16.16 -16.90 17.11
C ILE A 431 -17.35 -17.84 16.87
N PRO A 432 -17.16 -19.17 16.88
CA PRO A 432 -18.21 -20.13 16.53
C PRO A 432 -19.27 -20.35 17.62
N PHE A 433 -18.90 -20.18 18.89
CA PHE A 433 -19.78 -20.32 20.06
C PHE A 433 -19.30 -19.47 21.25
N ASP A 434 -20.21 -19.13 22.16
CA ASP A 434 -19.92 -18.33 23.34
C ASP A 434 -18.91 -19.03 24.25
N GLY A 435 -17.97 -18.27 24.81
CA GLY A 435 -16.95 -18.85 25.67
C GLY A 435 -15.82 -17.90 26.03
N THR A 436 -14.65 -18.48 26.28
CA THR A 436 -13.40 -17.75 26.51
C THR A 436 -12.35 -18.20 25.52
N VAL A 437 -11.74 -17.26 24.80
CA VAL A 437 -10.53 -17.52 24.02
C VAL A 437 -9.33 -17.39 24.94
N GLU A 438 -8.46 -18.41 24.94
CA GLU A 438 -7.27 -18.53 25.78
C GLU A 438 -6.04 -18.73 24.87
N VAL A 439 -5.01 -17.93 25.09
CA VAL A 439 -3.69 -18.12 24.47
C VAL A 439 -2.80 -18.85 25.46
N LYS A 440 -2.52 -20.13 25.22
CA LYS A 440 -1.81 -21.01 26.15
C LYS A 440 -0.39 -21.26 25.71
N ALA A 441 0.56 -21.13 26.63
CA ALA A 441 1.93 -21.58 26.44
C ALA A 441 2.04 -23.11 26.57
N GLU A 442 3.16 -23.66 26.10
CA GLU A 442 3.47 -25.10 26.14
C GLU A 442 3.48 -25.69 27.57
N ASP A 443 3.76 -24.87 28.59
CA ASP A 443 3.70 -25.26 30.00
C ASP A 443 2.27 -25.26 30.59
N GLY A 444 1.27 -24.92 29.77
CA GLY A 444 -0.14 -24.84 30.16
C GLY A 444 -0.55 -23.53 30.82
N SER A 445 0.34 -22.53 30.90
CA SER A 445 0.00 -21.20 31.43
C SER A 445 -0.78 -20.38 30.42
N ASP A 446 -1.80 -19.65 30.90
CA ASP A 446 -2.58 -18.71 30.10
C ASP A 446 -1.82 -17.38 29.99
N LEU A 447 -1.47 -16.96 28.78
CA LEU A 447 -0.79 -15.70 28.52
C LEU A 447 -1.78 -14.55 28.38
N LEU A 448 -2.85 -14.76 27.60
CA LEU A 448 -3.91 -13.79 27.33
C LEU A 448 -5.25 -14.53 27.28
N SER A 449 -6.32 -13.87 27.73
CA SER A 449 -7.68 -14.44 27.65
C SER A 449 -8.76 -13.39 27.47
N HIS A 450 -9.83 -13.74 26.77
CA HIS A 450 -10.99 -12.88 26.49
C HIS A 450 -12.29 -13.67 26.54
N SER A 451 -13.27 -13.15 27.28
CA SER A 451 -14.66 -13.61 27.10
C SER A 451 -15.17 -13.13 25.75
N VAL A 452 -15.85 -14.01 25.03
CA VAL A 452 -16.36 -13.76 23.67
C VAL A 452 -17.75 -14.34 23.49
N GLU A 453 -18.53 -13.72 22.62
CA GLU A 453 -19.82 -14.23 22.17
C GLU A 453 -19.73 -14.75 20.74
N LYS A 454 -20.66 -15.64 20.37
CA LYS A 454 -20.77 -16.16 19.01
C LYS A 454 -20.89 -15.01 17.99
N GLY A 455 -20.05 -15.07 16.97
CA GLY A 455 -19.96 -14.09 15.89
C GLY A 455 -18.97 -12.97 16.17
N ASP A 456 -18.51 -12.79 17.41
CA ASP A 456 -17.46 -11.81 17.72
C ASP A 456 -16.22 -12.05 16.86
N ILE A 457 -15.46 -10.99 16.62
CA ILE A 457 -14.19 -11.09 15.91
C ILE A 457 -13.08 -11.02 16.95
N TRP A 458 -12.36 -12.13 17.14
CA TRP A 458 -11.17 -12.16 17.98
C TRP A 458 -9.91 -12.15 17.12
N ARG A 459 -8.87 -11.42 17.55
CA ARG A 459 -7.58 -11.38 16.85
C ARG A 459 -6.40 -11.35 17.80
N MET A 460 -5.28 -11.89 17.35
CA MET A 460 -3.96 -11.77 17.99
C MET A 460 -2.90 -11.26 17.02
N CYS A 461 -2.07 -10.31 17.49
CA CYS A 461 -0.94 -9.76 16.74
C CYS A 461 0.40 -10.10 17.41
N GLN A 462 1.48 -9.85 16.67
CA GLN A 462 2.85 -10.18 17.07
C GLN A 462 3.80 -9.08 16.60
N THR A 463 4.70 -8.66 17.49
CA THR A 463 5.74 -7.68 17.17
C THR A 463 7.06 -8.11 17.80
N LYS A 464 8.03 -8.46 16.95
CA LYS A 464 9.32 -9.00 17.40
C LYS A 464 10.24 -7.89 17.90
N ASP A 465 11.11 -8.26 18.82
CA ASP A 465 12.00 -7.31 19.49
C ASP A 465 13.03 -6.66 18.55
N ALA A 466 13.66 -7.46 17.69
CA ALA A 466 14.65 -6.95 16.74
C ALA A 466 14.08 -5.88 15.77
N PRO A 467 12.89 -6.08 15.16
CA PRO A 467 12.17 -5.01 14.46
C PRO A 467 11.95 -3.73 15.27
N ILE A 468 11.63 -3.83 16.57
CA ILE A 468 11.41 -2.65 17.44
C ILE A 468 12.73 -1.90 17.66
N GLN A 469 13.83 -2.61 17.94
CA GLN A 469 15.16 -1.99 18.10
C GLN A 469 15.59 -1.25 16.83
N ASP A 470 15.44 -1.89 15.66
CA ASP A 470 15.76 -1.28 14.37
C ASP A 470 14.88 -0.05 14.08
N TRP A 471 13.60 -0.09 14.45
CA TRP A 471 12.67 1.02 14.28
C TRP A 471 13.07 2.24 15.14
N VAL A 472 13.46 2.02 16.40
CA VAL A 472 13.98 3.09 17.28
C VAL A 472 15.27 3.68 16.73
N LYS A 473 16.20 2.83 16.29
CA LYS A 473 17.46 3.26 15.64
C LYS A 473 17.19 4.10 14.40
N LEU A 474 16.25 3.68 13.54
CA LEU A 474 15.88 4.41 12.34
C LEU A 474 15.27 5.78 12.67
N ALA A 475 14.44 5.87 13.70
CA ALA A 475 13.86 7.12 14.17
C ALA A 475 14.93 8.13 14.61
N VAL A 476 15.89 7.70 15.43
CA VAL A 476 17.02 8.54 15.86
C VAL A 476 17.88 8.96 14.67
N THR A 477 18.15 8.02 13.76
CA THR A 477 18.93 8.29 12.54
C THR A 477 18.27 9.37 11.69
N ARG A 478 16.95 9.27 11.46
CA ARG A 478 16.20 10.26 10.66
C ARG A 478 16.12 11.61 11.37
N ALA A 479 15.85 11.64 12.67
CA ALA A 479 15.83 12.87 13.46
C ALA A 479 17.18 13.61 13.39
N ARG A 480 18.28 12.88 13.50
CA ARG A 480 19.65 13.40 13.37
C ARG A 480 19.95 13.95 11.98
N LEU A 481 19.69 13.15 10.93
CA LEU A 481 20.01 13.52 9.55
C LEU A 481 19.21 14.73 9.05
N SER A 482 17.97 14.89 9.52
CA SER A 482 17.09 15.98 9.10
C SER A 482 17.06 17.17 10.06
N ASN A 483 17.59 17.02 11.28
CA ASN A 483 17.46 17.99 12.37
C ASN A 483 15.99 18.40 12.61
N THR A 484 15.12 17.39 12.64
CA THR A 484 13.66 17.56 12.75
C THR A 484 13.15 16.82 13.99
N PRO A 485 12.24 17.40 14.79
CA PRO A 485 11.64 16.71 15.93
C PRO A 485 10.95 15.41 15.52
N ALA A 486 11.14 14.36 16.31
CA ALA A 486 10.50 13.07 16.10
C ALA A 486 9.53 12.74 17.22
N VAL A 487 8.32 12.30 16.87
CA VAL A 487 7.27 11.97 17.83
C VAL A 487 6.92 10.51 17.63
N PHE A 488 7.02 9.70 18.69
CA PHE A 488 6.47 8.35 18.77
C PHE A 488 4.98 8.43 19.07
N TRP A 489 4.14 7.89 18.19
CA TRP A 489 2.67 7.96 18.30
C TRP A 489 2.19 6.68 18.96
N LEU A 490 2.21 6.67 20.30
CA LEU A 490 1.91 5.51 21.12
C LEU A 490 0.91 5.92 22.19
N ASP A 491 -0.27 5.30 22.18
CA ASP A 491 -1.31 5.56 23.17
C ASP A 491 -1.04 4.78 24.47
N PRO A 492 -0.72 5.44 25.59
CA PRO A 492 -0.50 4.74 26.86
C PRO A 492 -1.74 4.00 27.38
N GLN A 493 -2.94 4.25 26.83
CA GLN A 493 -4.16 3.52 27.18
C GLN A 493 -4.34 2.22 26.38
N ARG A 494 -3.58 2.01 25.30
CA ARG A 494 -3.53 0.73 24.58
C ARG A 494 -2.52 -0.18 25.25
N ALA A 495 -2.91 -1.44 25.52
CA ALA A 495 -2.03 -2.39 26.17
C ALA A 495 -0.79 -2.69 25.32
N HIS A 496 -0.96 -2.80 23.99
CA HIS A 496 0.15 -3.01 23.05
C HIS A 496 1.12 -1.84 23.03
N ASP A 497 0.59 -0.63 22.81
CA ASP A 497 1.42 0.58 22.77
C ASP A 497 2.14 0.81 24.10
N ALA A 498 1.53 0.46 25.25
CA ALA A 498 2.20 0.53 26.55
C ALA A 498 3.43 -0.41 26.65
N GLU A 499 3.38 -1.61 26.04
CA GLU A 499 4.55 -2.48 25.91
C GLU A 499 5.60 -1.87 24.96
N LEU A 500 5.18 -1.28 23.84
CA LEU A 500 6.10 -0.58 22.94
C LEU A 500 6.76 0.63 23.59
N ILE A 501 6.05 1.42 24.41
CA ILE A 501 6.61 2.54 25.16
C ILE A 501 7.74 2.06 26.08
N LYS A 502 7.59 0.90 26.74
CA LYS A 502 8.66 0.31 27.56
C LYS A 502 9.89 0.00 26.72
N LYS A 503 9.70 -0.58 25.53
CA LYS A 503 10.78 -0.91 24.58
C LYS A 503 11.48 0.36 24.08
N VAL A 504 10.72 1.37 23.65
CA VAL A 504 11.28 2.66 23.20
C VAL A 504 12.11 3.30 24.31
N ASN A 505 11.59 3.37 25.54
CA ASN A 505 12.33 3.93 26.67
C ASN A 505 13.59 3.12 27.04
N THR A 506 13.62 1.82 26.72
CA THR A 506 14.78 0.96 26.93
C THR A 506 15.85 1.18 25.87
N TYR A 507 15.47 1.29 24.60
CA TYR A 507 16.41 1.34 23.48
C TYR A 507 16.85 2.76 23.10
N LEU A 508 16.03 3.79 23.36
CA LEU A 508 16.41 5.17 23.05
C LEU A 508 17.74 5.61 23.72
N PRO A 509 18.03 5.25 24.99
CA PRO A 509 19.31 5.53 25.64
C PRO A 509 20.53 4.82 25.03
N GLU A 510 20.34 3.81 24.17
CA GLU A 510 21.43 3.11 23.47
C GLU A 510 21.94 3.91 22.24
N HIS A 511 21.32 5.04 21.93
CA HIS A 511 21.67 5.92 20.83
C HIS A 511 22.06 7.31 21.33
N ASP A 512 22.94 7.98 20.57
CA ASP A 512 23.25 9.39 20.79
C ASP A 512 22.04 10.25 20.42
N THR A 513 21.36 10.78 21.43
CA THR A 513 20.19 11.67 21.31
C THR A 513 20.50 13.12 21.68
N ASP A 514 21.78 13.46 21.93
CA ASP A 514 22.17 14.81 22.33
C ASP A 514 21.77 15.82 21.25
N GLY A 515 20.99 16.85 21.62
CA GLY A 515 20.50 17.87 20.69
C GLY A 515 19.34 17.44 19.79
N LEU A 516 18.77 16.24 19.98
CA LEU A 516 17.55 15.82 19.30
C LEU A 516 16.30 16.14 20.15
N GLU A 517 15.21 16.53 19.48
CA GLU A 517 13.90 16.67 20.09
C GLU A 517 13.07 15.41 19.79
N ILE A 518 12.93 14.53 20.78
CA ILE A 518 12.20 13.26 20.65
C ILE A 518 11.11 13.18 21.71
N HIS A 519 9.87 12.92 21.28
CA HIS A 519 8.70 12.85 22.14
C HIS A 519 7.98 11.51 22.03
N ILE A 520 7.20 11.15 23.06
CA ILE A 520 6.20 10.08 23.00
C ILE A 520 4.86 10.71 23.34
N MET A 521 3.87 10.58 22.46
CA MET A 521 2.54 11.19 22.58
C MET A 521 1.47 10.21 22.10
N SER A 522 0.25 10.30 22.64
CA SER A 522 -0.87 9.55 22.06
C SER A 522 -1.11 9.98 20.60
N PRO A 523 -1.70 9.12 19.73
CA PRO A 523 -1.93 9.45 18.33
C PRO A 523 -2.69 10.77 18.12
N ILE A 524 -3.65 11.11 19.00
CA ILE A 524 -4.42 12.36 18.93
C ILE A 524 -3.53 13.57 19.29
N GLU A 525 -2.76 13.49 20.36
CA GLU A 525 -1.84 14.56 20.78
C GLU A 525 -0.75 14.79 19.72
N ALA A 526 -0.15 13.70 19.23
CA ALA A 526 0.87 13.72 18.20
C ALA A 526 0.36 14.31 16.88
N THR A 527 -0.89 13.99 16.50
CA THR A 527 -1.56 14.61 15.35
C THR A 527 -1.66 16.12 15.55
N ASN A 528 -2.23 16.57 16.68
CA ASN A 528 -2.41 18.00 16.93
C ASN A 528 -1.08 18.77 16.98
N PHE A 529 -0.04 18.20 17.60
CA PHE A 529 1.31 18.76 17.60
C PHE A 529 1.86 18.91 16.18
N SER A 530 1.76 17.85 15.38
CA SER A 530 2.25 17.85 14.00
C SER A 530 1.46 18.83 13.12
N LEU A 531 0.14 18.92 13.27
CA LEU A 531 -0.72 19.84 12.51
C LEU A 531 -0.47 21.31 12.87
N ALA A 532 -0.20 21.62 14.13
CA ALA A 532 0.19 22.96 14.54
C ALA A 532 1.49 23.38 13.84
N ARG A 533 2.51 22.52 13.86
CA ARG A 533 3.82 22.76 13.23
C ARG A 533 3.74 22.82 11.70
N ILE A 534 3.02 21.90 11.07
CA ILE A 534 2.93 21.83 9.60
C ILE A 534 2.32 23.10 9.02
N LYS A 535 1.33 23.69 9.72
CA LYS A 535 0.71 24.95 9.33
C LYS A 535 1.67 26.13 9.39
N GLU A 536 2.63 26.10 10.31
CA GLU A 536 3.68 27.13 10.47
C GLU A 536 4.88 26.91 9.52
N GLY A 537 4.80 25.94 8.61
CA GLY A 537 5.89 25.62 7.68
C GLY A 537 6.98 24.74 8.29
N LEU A 538 6.75 24.17 9.48
CA LEU A 538 7.72 23.35 10.22
C LEU A 538 7.45 21.86 10.02
N ASP A 539 8.53 21.08 10.00
CA ASP A 539 8.47 19.63 9.80
C ASP A 539 8.36 18.88 11.14
N THR A 540 7.76 17.69 11.11
CA THR A 540 7.70 16.77 12.28
C THR A 540 7.78 15.33 11.80
N ILE A 541 8.73 14.53 12.31
CA ILE A 541 8.78 13.10 11.98
C ILE A 541 7.76 12.36 12.83
N SER A 542 6.84 11.65 12.17
CA SER A 542 5.96 10.69 12.81
C SER A 542 6.67 9.33 12.92
N VAL A 543 6.76 8.78 14.13
CA VAL A 543 7.37 7.48 14.40
C VAL A 543 6.27 6.55 14.91
N THR A 544 5.84 5.60 14.09
CA THR A 544 4.55 4.91 14.31
C THR A 544 4.63 3.39 14.12
N GLY A 545 3.63 2.70 14.66
CA GLY A 545 3.28 1.33 14.25
C GLY A 545 2.88 1.23 12.77
N ASN A 546 2.61 0.01 12.33
CA ASN A 546 2.43 -0.40 10.94
C ASN A 546 1.14 0.16 10.30
N VAL A 547 0.03 0.17 11.05
CA VAL A 547 -1.24 0.72 10.53
C VAL A 547 -1.13 2.24 10.37
N LEU A 548 -0.64 2.95 11.39
CA LEU A 548 -0.44 4.39 11.31
C LEU A 548 0.62 4.78 10.27
N ARG A 549 1.65 3.96 10.05
CA ARG A 549 2.57 4.15 8.92
C ARG A 549 1.79 4.27 7.62
N ASP A 550 0.87 3.35 7.35
CA ASP A 550 0.06 3.44 6.13
C ASP A 550 -0.82 4.68 6.12
N TYR A 551 -1.57 4.93 7.20
CA TYR A 551 -2.55 6.02 7.23
C TYR A 551 -1.88 7.39 7.07
N LEU A 552 -0.76 7.62 7.76
CA LEU A 552 -0.07 8.90 7.74
C LEU A 552 0.71 9.13 6.44
N THR A 553 1.22 8.06 5.82
CA THR A 553 1.93 8.15 4.53
C THR A 553 1.00 8.29 3.33
N ASP A 554 -0.32 8.18 3.52
CA ASP A 554 -1.32 8.71 2.59
C ASP A 554 -1.84 10.09 3.02
N LEU A 555 -2.18 10.28 4.30
CA LEU A 555 -2.77 11.52 4.81
C LEU A 555 -1.92 12.76 4.50
N PHE A 556 -0.70 12.80 5.00
CA PHE A 556 0.13 13.99 4.85
C PHE A 556 0.56 14.22 3.40
N PRO A 557 1.01 13.22 2.62
CA PRO A 557 1.35 13.43 1.21
C PRO A 557 0.18 13.87 0.35
N ILE A 558 -1.05 13.40 0.60
CA ILE A 558 -2.23 13.88 -0.14
C ILE A 558 -2.51 15.36 0.17
N LEU A 559 -2.32 15.80 1.42
CA LEU A 559 -2.49 17.22 1.80
C LEU A 559 -1.32 18.09 1.32
N GLU A 560 -0.10 17.56 1.29
CA GLU A 560 1.12 18.30 0.93
C GLU A 560 1.36 18.38 -0.58
N LEU A 561 1.11 17.28 -1.30
CA LEU A 561 1.51 17.07 -2.69
C LEU A 561 0.32 16.80 -3.60
N GLY A 562 -0.88 16.64 -3.05
CA GLY A 562 -2.10 16.29 -3.78
C GLY A 562 -2.20 14.80 -4.13
N THR A 563 -1.19 14.00 -3.78
CA THR A 563 -1.10 12.55 -4.01
C THR A 563 0.00 11.93 -3.16
N SER A 564 -0.20 10.69 -2.72
CA SER A 564 0.84 9.87 -2.06
C SER A 564 1.77 9.13 -3.03
N ALA A 565 1.50 9.19 -4.34
CA ALA A 565 2.31 8.49 -5.34
C ALA A 565 3.70 9.10 -5.56
N LYS A 566 3.94 10.34 -5.11
CA LYS A 566 5.19 11.08 -5.33
C LYS A 566 6.11 11.09 -4.10
N MET A 567 6.18 9.94 -3.41
CA MET A 567 6.90 9.77 -2.14
C MET A 567 8.09 8.84 -2.32
N LEU A 568 9.15 9.06 -1.54
CA LEU A 568 10.17 8.02 -1.29
C LEU A 568 9.58 6.98 -0.36
N SER A 569 9.80 5.70 -0.68
CA SER A 569 9.47 4.56 0.18
C SER A 569 10.71 3.68 0.30
N ILE A 570 11.55 4.02 1.28
CA ILE A 570 12.81 3.36 1.56
C ILE A 570 12.57 2.34 2.67
N VAL A 571 13.17 1.17 2.51
CA VAL A 571 13.18 0.10 3.50
C VAL A 571 14.63 -0.24 3.79
N PRO A 572 15.26 0.41 4.80
CA PRO A 572 16.55 -0.03 5.31
C PRO A 572 16.37 -1.45 5.85
N LEU A 573 17.00 -2.42 5.18
CA LEU A 573 16.91 -3.82 5.59
C LEU A 573 17.71 -3.99 6.87
N MET A 574 17.21 -4.78 7.82
CA MET A 574 17.79 -4.87 9.17
C MET A 574 19.28 -5.28 9.17
N ASN A 575 19.70 -6.03 8.15
CA ASN A 575 21.08 -6.51 8.01
C ASN A 575 22.00 -5.57 7.20
N GLY A 576 21.54 -4.36 6.86
CA GLY A 576 22.37 -3.29 6.28
C GLY A 576 22.12 -3.00 4.80
N GLY A 577 21.40 -3.87 4.08
CA GLY A 577 21.00 -3.61 2.70
C GLY A 577 19.87 -2.59 2.57
N GLY A 578 19.46 -2.30 1.34
CA GLY A 578 18.37 -1.39 1.01
C GLY A 578 17.34 -1.99 0.06
N LEU A 579 16.07 -1.77 0.36
CA LEU A 579 14.95 -1.98 -0.55
C LEU A 579 14.28 -0.63 -0.83
N PHE A 580 14.11 -0.30 -2.11
CA PHE A 580 13.61 0.99 -2.58
C PHE A 580 12.33 0.77 -3.38
N GLU A 581 11.18 1.00 -2.76
CA GLU A 581 9.88 0.87 -3.41
C GLU A 581 9.60 2.11 -4.26
N THR A 582 9.27 1.91 -5.54
CA THR A 582 9.05 3.02 -6.49
C THR A 582 7.67 3.67 -6.35
N GLY A 583 6.86 3.24 -5.39
CA GLY A 583 5.55 3.81 -5.11
C GLY A 583 4.70 2.92 -4.21
N ALA A 584 3.68 3.50 -3.58
CA ALA A 584 2.77 2.79 -2.68
C ALA A 584 1.51 2.23 -3.37
N GLY A 585 1.30 2.52 -4.67
CA GLY A 585 0.12 2.12 -5.43
C GLY A 585 0.19 0.70 -6.04
N GLY A 586 -0.87 0.33 -6.77
CA GLY A 586 -0.93 -0.91 -7.57
C GLY A 586 -0.30 -0.74 -8.98
N SER A 587 -0.41 -1.78 -9.81
CA SER A 587 0.20 -1.88 -11.15
C SER A 587 -0.62 -1.27 -12.31
N ALA A 588 -1.75 -0.63 -11.99
CA ALA A 588 -2.57 0.22 -12.89
C ALA A 588 -3.07 -0.46 -14.20
N PRO A 589 -3.99 -1.44 -14.13
CA PRO A 589 -4.50 -2.17 -15.31
C PRO A 589 -5.08 -1.28 -16.41
N LYS A 590 -5.78 -0.19 -16.03
CA LYS A 590 -6.38 0.77 -16.98
C LYS A 590 -5.35 1.54 -17.82
N HIS A 591 -4.07 1.52 -17.44
CA HIS A 591 -3.00 2.13 -18.24
C HIS A 591 -2.58 1.17 -19.36
N VAL A 592 -2.59 -0.15 -19.08
CA VAL A 592 -2.35 -1.18 -20.09
C VAL A 592 -3.47 -1.18 -21.13
N GLU A 593 -4.74 -1.07 -20.70
CA GLU A 593 -5.88 -0.96 -21.62
C GLU A 593 -5.74 0.24 -22.59
N GLN A 594 -5.28 1.39 -22.09
CA GLN A 594 -5.03 2.54 -22.94
C GLN A 594 -3.86 2.28 -23.90
N PHE A 595 -2.77 1.71 -23.39
CA PHE A 595 -1.60 1.43 -24.21
C PHE A 595 -1.91 0.44 -25.35
N THR A 596 -2.65 -0.63 -25.07
CA THR A 596 -3.00 -1.62 -26.10
C THR A 596 -4.06 -1.12 -27.09
N SER A 597 -4.92 -0.18 -26.69
CA SER A 597 -5.97 0.37 -27.57
C SER A 597 -5.51 1.54 -28.42
N GLU A 598 -4.66 2.42 -27.89
CA GLU A 598 -4.25 3.67 -28.56
C GLU A 598 -2.76 3.99 -28.46
N GLY A 599 -1.94 3.05 -27.98
CA GLY A 599 -0.48 3.20 -27.99
C GLY A 599 0.04 4.29 -27.05
N HIS A 600 -0.75 4.74 -26.08
CA HIS A 600 -0.38 5.80 -25.14
C HIS A 600 -0.30 5.25 -23.71
N LEU A 601 0.88 5.33 -23.07
CA LEU A 601 1.07 4.87 -21.70
C LEU A 601 1.16 6.06 -20.74
N ARG A 602 0.10 6.30 -19.96
CA ARG A 602 0.03 7.40 -18.97
C ARG A 602 0.61 7.07 -17.58
N TRP A 603 1.44 6.03 -17.47
CA TRP A 603 2.12 5.68 -16.22
C TRP A 603 3.20 6.71 -15.88
N ASP A 604 3.17 7.26 -14.68
CA ASP A 604 4.16 8.23 -14.20
C ASP A 604 5.29 7.50 -13.46
N SER A 605 6.48 7.48 -14.05
CA SER A 605 7.67 6.80 -13.51
C SER A 605 8.47 7.67 -12.54
N LEU A 606 7.95 8.82 -12.08
CA LEU A 606 8.65 9.67 -11.10
C LEU A 606 9.14 8.89 -9.88
N GLY A 607 8.33 7.99 -9.34
CA GLY A 607 8.72 7.17 -8.19
C GLY A 607 9.86 6.19 -8.49
N GLU A 608 10.01 5.75 -9.74
CA GLU A 608 11.17 4.94 -10.18
C GLU A 608 12.45 5.77 -10.21
N PHE A 609 12.36 7.04 -10.66
CA PHE A 609 13.51 7.95 -10.70
C PHE A 609 14.02 8.24 -9.28
N LEU A 610 13.08 8.52 -8.37
CA LEU A 610 13.35 8.79 -6.97
C LEU A 610 13.95 7.58 -6.25
N ALA A 611 13.38 6.38 -6.46
CA ALA A 611 13.92 5.15 -5.88
C ALA A 611 15.32 4.82 -6.42
N LEU A 612 15.57 5.06 -7.71
CA LEU A 612 16.88 4.84 -8.32
C LEU A 612 17.94 5.80 -7.77
N ALA A 613 17.61 7.08 -7.57
CA ALA A 613 18.54 8.05 -6.99
C ALA A 613 19.00 7.61 -5.59
N VAL A 614 18.06 7.21 -4.73
CA VAL A 614 18.39 6.71 -3.39
C VAL A 614 19.09 5.35 -3.43
N SER A 615 18.73 4.47 -4.37
CA SER A 615 19.43 3.19 -4.58
C SER A 615 20.91 3.40 -4.96
N LEU A 616 21.20 4.37 -5.83
CA LEU A 616 22.56 4.75 -6.22
C LEU A 616 23.32 5.41 -5.07
N GLU A 617 22.66 6.27 -4.29
CA GLU A 617 23.23 6.89 -3.09
C GLU A 617 23.63 5.82 -2.08
N HIS A 618 22.70 4.91 -1.74
CA HIS A 618 22.96 3.79 -0.83
C HIS A 618 24.11 2.91 -1.32
N LEU A 619 24.13 2.56 -2.62
CA LEU A 619 25.22 1.79 -3.21
C LEU A 619 26.56 2.53 -3.07
N GLY A 620 26.58 3.83 -3.39
CA GLY A 620 27.75 4.69 -3.30
C GLY A 620 28.31 4.76 -1.88
N GLN A 621 27.44 4.88 -0.87
CA GLN A 621 27.83 4.88 0.54
C GLN A 621 28.32 3.51 1.01
N THR A 622 27.58 2.43 0.71
CA THR A 622 27.87 1.06 1.17
C THR A 622 29.14 0.49 0.54
N PHE A 623 29.39 0.79 -0.74
CA PHE A 623 30.55 0.26 -1.49
C PHE A 623 31.65 1.29 -1.73
N HIS A 624 31.52 2.51 -1.17
CA HIS A 624 32.47 3.62 -1.39
C HIS A 624 32.68 3.94 -2.89
N ASN A 625 31.59 4.00 -3.65
CA ASN A 625 31.61 4.30 -5.08
C ASN A 625 31.21 5.75 -5.34
N GLU A 626 32.21 6.62 -5.46
CA GLU A 626 32.04 8.07 -5.72
C GLU A 626 31.29 8.37 -7.03
N LYS A 627 31.45 7.53 -8.06
CA LYS A 627 30.72 7.69 -9.32
C LYS A 627 29.24 7.39 -9.15
N ALA A 628 28.88 6.40 -8.34
CA ALA A 628 27.49 6.11 -8.02
C ALA A 628 26.84 7.25 -7.22
N LEU A 629 27.56 7.86 -6.27
CA LEU A 629 27.09 9.06 -5.56
C LEU A 629 26.85 10.23 -6.53
N LEU A 630 27.76 10.44 -7.47
CA LEU A 630 27.60 11.49 -8.49
C LEU A 630 26.42 11.21 -9.45
N LEU A 631 26.19 9.94 -9.82
CA LEU A 631 25.01 9.55 -10.58
C LEU A 631 23.72 9.83 -9.80
N ALA A 632 23.68 9.54 -8.49
CA ALA A 632 22.54 9.85 -7.64
C ALA A 632 22.24 11.36 -7.59
N GLU A 633 23.25 12.18 -7.29
CA GLU A 633 23.13 13.65 -7.20
C GLU A 633 22.64 14.27 -8.52
N THR A 634 23.19 13.80 -9.64
CA THR A 634 22.80 14.29 -10.97
C THR A 634 21.42 13.79 -11.39
N LEU A 635 20.99 12.60 -10.94
CA LEU A 635 19.63 12.10 -11.16
C LEU A 635 18.60 12.89 -10.35
N ASP A 636 18.92 13.28 -9.11
CA ASP A 636 18.08 14.18 -8.30
C ASP A 636 17.92 15.55 -8.97
N ALA A 637 19.02 16.13 -9.47
CA ALA A 637 18.98 17.39 -10.21
C ALA A 637 18.14 17.27 -11.50
N ALA A 638 18.31 16.17 -12.25
CA ALA A 638 17.52 15.87 -13.45
C ALA A 638 16.03 15.73 -13.14
N THR A 639 15.68 15.03 -12.05
CA THR A 639 14.30 14.87 -11.59
C THR A 639 13.68 16.22 -11.19
N GLY A 640 14.44 17.10 -10.54
CA GLY A 640 14.02 18.46 -10.24
C GLY A 640 13.71 19.26 -11.51
N LYS A 641 14.62 19.27 -12.48
CA LYS A 641 14.44 19.96 -13.76
C LYS A 641 13.28 19.37 -14.58
N TRP A 642 13.06 18.05 -14.49
CA TRP A 642 11.93 17.36 -15.12
C TRP A 642 10.58 17.82 -14.57
N LEU A 643 10.49 17.99 -13.24
CA LEU A 643 9.30 18.52 -12.57
C LEU A 643 9.06 19.99 -12.96
N GLU A 644 10.09 20.84 -12.92
CA GLU A 644 9.97 22.26 -13.24
C GLU A 644 9.52 22.52 -14.68
N ASN A 645 9.88 21.64 -15.62
CA ASN A 645 9.50 21.74 -17.02
C ASN A 645 8.24 20.94 -17.38
N ASP A 646 7.49 20.44 -16.39
CA ASP A 646 6.25 19.67 -16.53
C ASP A 646 6.38 18.52 -17.54
N LYS A 647 7.44 17.71 -17.41
CA LYS A 647 7.73 16.59 -18.32
C LYS A 647 7.09 15.27 -17.87
N SER A 648 6.08 15.36 -16.99
CA SER A 648 5.22 14.23 -16.64
C SER A 648 4.37 13.74 -17.82
N PRO A 649 4.00 12.45 -17.86
CA PRO A 649 3.10 11.94 -18.88
C PRO A 649 1.76 12.69 -18.87
N ALA A 650 1.35 13.19 -20.03
CA ALA A 650 -0.01 13.63 -20.25
C ALA A 650 -0.96 12.42 -20.16
N ARG A 651 -2.26 12.69 -20.02
CA ARG A 651 -3.30 11.64 -19.97
C ARG A 651 -4.02 11.44 -21.30
N VAL A 652 -3.58 12.13 -22.34
CA VAL A 652 -4.26 12.19 -23.64
C VAL A 652 -3.29 11.81 -24.76
N VAL A 653 -3.81 11.02 -25.70
CA VAL A 653 -3.09 10.57 -26.89
C VAL A 653 -2.57 11.73 -27.73
N GLY A 654 -1.40 11.54 -28.36
CA GLY A 654 -0.72 12.55 -29.19
C GLY A 654 0.09 13.58 -28.40
N LYS A 655 0.08 13.50 -27.06
CA LYS A 655 0.97 14.25 -26.17
C LYS A 655 2.02 13.33 -25.56
N LEU A 656 2.99 13.93 -24.87
CA LEU A 656 4.04 13.22 -24.15
C LEU A 656 3.43 12.14 -23.24
N ASP A 657 3.87 10.90 -23.39
CA ASP A 657 3.49 9.79 -22.53
C ASP A 657 4.69 9.32 -21.68
N ASN A 658 4.58 8.16 -21.02
CA ASN A 658 5.65 7.56 -20.22
C ASN A 658 7.01 7.52 -20.93
N ARG A 659 7.05 7.09 -22.20
CA ARG A 659 8.30 6.96 -22.97
C ARG A 659 8.95 8.32 -23.22
N GLY A 660 8.12 9.31 -23.55
CA GLY A 660 8.56 10.69 -23.68
C GLY A 660 9.12 11.25 -22.37
N SER A 661 8.49 10.92 -21.24
CA SER A 661 8.97 11.34 -19.93
C SER A 661 10.35 10.75 -19.59
N HIS A 662 10.62 9.50 -19.98
CA HIS A 662 11.92 8.85 -19.81
C HIS A 662 13.01 9.50 -20.65
N PHE A 663 12.68 9.87 -21.90
CA PHE A 663 13.59 10.61 -22.77
C PHE A 663 14.04 11.94 -22.10
N TYR A 664 13.10 12.73 -21.59
CA TYR A 664 13.43 14.00 -20.95
C TYR A 664 14.25 13.81 -19.67
N LEU A 665 13.98 12.76 -18.89
CA LEU A 665 14.84 12.41 -17.75
C LEU A 665 16.27 12.11 -18.21
N ALA A 666 16.44 11.25 -19.22
CA ALA A 666 17.75 10.88 -19.74
C ALA A 666 18.52 12.10 -20.26
N MET A 667 17.84 13.01 -20.96
CA MET A 667 18.42 14.26 -21.45
C MET A 667 18.91 15.15 -20.30
N TYR A 668 18.06 15.41 -19.28
CA TYR A 668 18.45 16.24 -18.14
C TYR A 668 19.52 15.57 -17.26
N TRP A 669 19.53 14.25 -17.17
CA TRP A 669 20.56 13.51 -16.43
C TRP A 669 21.91 13.57 -17.14
N ALA A 670 21.93 13.38 -18.47
CA ALA A 670 23.14 13.54 -19.26
C ALA A 670 23.68 14.98 -19.20
N GLU A 671 22.79 15.99 -19.24
CA GLU A 671 23.16 17.40 -19.07
C GLU A 671 23.81 17.65 -17.71
N ALA A 672 23.21 17.17 -16.62
CA ALA A 672 23.77 17.31 -15.28
C ALA A 672 25.14 16.62 -15.14
N LEU A 673 25.31 15.43 -15.74
CA LEU A 673 26.59 14.70 -15.76
C LEU A 673 27.65 15.37 -16.64
N ALA A 674 27.25 16.09 -17.69
CA ALA A 674 28.15 16.89 -18.52
C ALA A 674 28.54 18.23 -17.87
N ALA A 675 27.68 18.77 -16.99
CA ALA A 675 27.89 20.06 -16.33
C ALA A 675 28.66 19.97 -15.00
N GLN A 676 28.63 18.83 -14.33
CA GLN A 676 29.34 18.63 -13.05
C GLN A 676 30.87 18.73 -13.20
N SER A 677 31.55 19.04 -12.10
CA SER A 677 33.01 19.21 -12.03
C SER A 677 33.71 18.30 -11.02
N LYS A 678 33.04 17.23 -10.56
CA LYS A 678 33.55 16.27 -9.57
C LYS A 678 34.30 15.09 -10.23
N ASP A 679 33.89 14.65 -11.42
CA ASP A 679 34.56 13.58 -12.18
C ASP A 679 34.70 13.98 -13.67
N ALA A 680 35.94 14.26 -14.10
CA ALA A 680 36.23 14.68 -15.47
C ALA A 680 36.00 13.56 -16.52
N GLY A 681 36.08 12.29 -16.12
CA GLY A 681 35.86 11.15 -17.01
C GLY A 681 34.38 10.98 -17.35
N LEU A 682 33.51 11.06 -16.33
CA LEU A 682 32.06 11.11 -16.51
C LEU A 682 31.65 12.35 -17.30
N GLN A 683 32.24 13.51 -16.97
CA GLN A 683 31.98 14.75 -17.72
C GLN A 683 32.26 14.59 -19.22
N ALA A 684 33.45 14.10 -19.58
CA ALA A 684 33.85 13.90 -20.96
C ALA A 684 33.01 12.81 -21.66
N LYS A 685 32.59 11.77 -20.94
CA LYS A 685 31.74 10.71 -21.49
C LYS A 685 30.32 11.20 -21.79
N PHE A 686 29.73 12.01 -20.91
CA PHE A 686 28.34 12.45 -21.05
C PHE A 686 28.19 13.74 -21.87
N ALA A 687 29.24 14.56 -22.04
CA ALA A 687 29.19 15.75 -22.89
C ALA A 687 28.69 15.51 -24.33
N PRO A 688 29.20 14.54 -25.10
CA PRO A 688 28.69 14.26 -26.45
C PRO A 688 27.25 13.72 -26.43
N ILE A 689 26.89 12.92 -25.41
CA ILE A 689 25.55 12.35 -25.25
C ILE A 689 24.51 13.42 -24.95
N ALA A 690 24.81 14.32 -23.99
CA ALA A 690 23.95 15.44 -23.64
C ALA A 690 23.67 16.32 -24.86
N LYS A 691 24.72 16.65 -25.61
CA LYS A 691 24.62 17.42 -26.85
C LYS A 691 23.77 16.70 -27.90
N ALA A 692 23.97 15.41 -28.12
CA ALA A 692 23.19 14.63 -29.09
C ALA A 692 21.70 14.57 -28.72
N LEU A 693 21.39 14.32 -27.44
CA LEU A 693 20.00 14.31 -26.93
C LEU A 693 19.33 15.68 -27.09
N GLU A 694 20.03 16.77 -26.81
CA GLU A 694 19.54 18.13 -26.97
C GLU A 694 19.28 18.49 -28.45
N GLU A 695 20.27 18.26 -29.33
CA GLU A 695 20.15 18.56 -30.77
C GLU A 695 19.06 17.72 -31.47
N LYS A 696 18.79 16.51 -30.95
CA LYS A 696 17.78 15.58 -31.49
C LYS A 696 16.45 15.58 -30.74
N ALA A 697 16.27 16.43 -29.73
CA ALA A 697 15.11 16.39 -28.85
C ALA A 697 13.77 16.45 -29.60
N ALA A 698 13.64 17.38 -30.55
CA ALA A 698 12.41 17.52 -31.34
C ALA A 698 12.14 16.30 -32.25
N GLN A 699 13.20 15.67 -32.78
CA GLN A 699 13.08 14.47 -33.61
C GLN A 699 12.64 13.27 -32.75
N ILE A 700 13.27 13.08 -31.59
CA ILE A 700 12.94 12.00 -30.66
C ILE A 700 11.50 12.14 -30.17
N GLU A 701 11.09 13.35 -29.75
CA GLU A 701 9.71 13.58 -29.30
C GLU A 701 8.69 13.31 -30.42
N ALA A 702 8.99 13.68 -31.67
CA ALA A 702 8.14 13.37 -32.81
C ALA A 702 8.05 11.86 -33.10
N GLU A 703 9.15 11.11 -33.01
CA GLU A 703 9.16 9.65 -33.16
C GLU A 703 8.33 8.96 -32.06
N LEU A 704 8.48 9.40 -30.81
CA LEU A 704 7.72 8.86 -29.67
C LEU A 704 6.23 9.17 -29.78
N ASN A 705 5.85 10.43 -30.00
CA ASN A 705 4.45 10.84 -30.12
C ASN A 705 3.79 10.28 -31.39
N GLY A 706 4.55 10.12 -32.48
CA GLY A 706 4.09 9.54 -33.74
C GLY A 706 3.77 8.04 -33.65
N SER A 707 4.24 7.35 -32.59
CA SER A 707 3.92 5.94 -32.33
C SER A 707 2.57 5.72 -31.61
N GLN A 708 1.87 6.82 -31.28
CA GLN A 708 0.58 6.79 -30.58
C GLN A 708 -0.62 6.87 -31.54
N GLY A 709 -1.82 6.65 -31.03
CA GLY A 709 -3.09 6.79 -31.76
C GLY A 709 -3.57 5.54 -32.48
N THR A 710 -2.84 4.43 -32.34
CA THR A 710 -3.19 3.14 -32.94
C THR A 710 -3.09 2.00 -31.92
N PRO A 711 -3.88 0.92 -32.08
CA PRO A 711 -3.77 -0.26 -31.23
C PRO A 711 -2.37 -0.88 -31.29
N VAL A 712 -1.90 -1.38 -30.14
CA VAL A 712 -0.59 -2.02 -29.97
C VAL A 712 -0.77 -3.44 -29.49
N ASP A 713 -0.22 -4.41 -30.23
CA ASP A 713 -0.16 -5.80 -29.82
C ASP A 713 1.16 -6.11 -29.08
N ILE A 714 1.06 -6.34 -27.78
CA ILE A 714 2.18 -6.75 -26.92
C ILE A 714 2.26 -8.27 -26.71
N GLY A 715 1.41 -9.08 -27.37
CA GLY A 715 1.52 -10.54 -27.37
C GLY A 715 1.13 -11.26 -26.08
N GLY A 716 0.39 -10.62 -25.18
CA GLY A 716 -0.07 -11.17 -23.89
C GLY A 716 -0.39 -10.07 -22.89
N TYR A 717 -1.00 -10.39 -21.75
CA TYR A 717 -1.27 -9.43 -20.68
C TYR A 717 -0.40 -9.71 -19.46
N TYR A 718 -0.51 -10.90 -18.87
CA TYR A 718 0.26 -11.31 -17.70
C TYR A 718 1.67 -11.81 -18.07
N ARG A 719 1.87 -12.28 -19.29
CA ARG A 719 3.17 -12.68 -19.84
C ARG A 719 3.31 -12.16 -21.28
N PRO A 720 3.50 -10.83 -21.48
CA PRO A 720 3.64 -10.26 -22.82
C PRO A 720 4.82 -10.89 -23.57
N ASP A 721 4.77 -10.83 -24.90
CA ASP A 721 5.92 -11.21 -25.73
C ASP A 721 7.01 -10.14 -25.59
N GLU A 722 8.20 -10.56 -25.18
CA GLU A 722 9.30 -9.66 -24.82
C GLU A 722 9.74 -8.78 -26.01
N ALA A 723 9.81 -9.36 -27.21
CA ALA A 723 10.23 -8.63 -28.40
C ALA A 723 9.18 -7.61 -28.84
N LYS A 724 7.89 -7.98 -28.82
CA LYS A 724 6.79 -7.07 -29.11
C LYS A 724 6.71 -5.93 -28.10
N ALA A 725 6.75 -6.24 -26.81
CA ALA A 725 6.71 -5.24 -25.75
C ALA A 725 7.90 -4.27 -25.83
N SER A 726 9.12 -4.79 -26.01
CA SER A 726 10.32 -3.97 -26.19
C SER A 726 10.21 -3.05 -27.41
N THR A 727 9.73 -3.55 -28.54
CA THR A 727 9.55 -2.75 -29.77
C THR A 727 8.54 -1.62 -29.55
N ALA A 728 7.40 -1.95 -28.93
CA ALA A 728 6.35 -0.96 -28.64
C ALA A 728 6.79 0.11 -27.63
N MET A 729 7.63 -0.26 -26.67
CA MET A 729 8.11 0.64 -25.62
C MET A 729 9.35 1.45 -26.00
N ARG A 730 10.03 1.09 -27.11
CA ARG A 730 11.23 1.78 -27.60
C ARG A 730 11.14 2.17 -29.09
N PRO A 731 10.11 2.92 -29.51
CA PRO A 731 9.86 3.16 -30.94
C PRO A 731 10.79 4.21 -31.56
N SER A 732 11.49 5.03 -30.77
CA SER A 732 12.45 6.02 -31.29
C SER A 732 13.79 5.37 -31.60
N ALA A 733 14.07 5.16 -32.89
CA ALA A 733 15.37 4.68 -33.35
C ALA A 733 16.49 5.65 -32.96
N THR A 734 16.24 6.95 -33.08
CA THR A 734 17.22 8.00 -32.75
C THR A 734 17.65 7.93 -31.28
N LEU A 735 16.70 7.79 -30.35
CA LEU A 735 17.03 7.65 -28.93
C LEU A 735 17.81 6.35 -28.66
N ASN A 736 17.39 5.24 -29.26
CA ASN A 736 18.06 3.95 -29.08
C ASN A 736 19.52 3.98 -29.58
N GLU A 737 19.78 4.63 -30.71
CA GLU A 737 21.12 4.79 -31.28
C GLU A 737 22.03 5.62 -30.37
N ILE A 738 21.55 6.76 -29.85
CA ILE A 738 22.32 7.61 -28.94
C ILE A 738 22.66 6.86 -27.64
N LEU A 739 21.69 6.13 -27.06
CA LEU A 739 21.93 5.35 -25.84
C LEU A 739 22.92 4.19 -26.06
N ALA A 740 23.00 3.64 -27.28
CA ALA A 740 23.95 2.59 -27.60
C ALA A 740 25.42 3.08 -27.57
N GLU A 741 25.67 4.38 -27.70
CA GLU A 741 27.02 4.97 -27.58
C GLU A 741 27.55 4.92 -26.13
N LEU A 742 26.67 4.79 -25.14
CA LEU A 742 27.04 4.62 -23.73
C LEU A 742 27.36 3.16 -23.35
N ALA A 743 26.87 2.22 -24.16
CA ALA A 743 26.75 0.79 -23.86
C ALA A 743 28.06 0.01 -23.95
#